data_AF-A0A2E6H9F6-F1
#
_entry.id   AF-A0A2E6H9F6-F1
#
_cell.length_a   1.000
_cell.length_b   1.000
_cell.length_c   1.000
_cell.angle_alpha   90.00
_cell.angle_beta   90.00
_cell.angle_gamma   90.00
#
_symmetry.space_group_name_H-M   'P 1'
#
loop_
_entity.id
_entity.type
_entity.pdbx_description
1 polymer ?
#
loop_
_entity_poly.entity_id
_entity_poly.type
_entity_poly.pdbx_seq_one_letter_code
_entity_poly.pdbx_strand_id
1 'polypeptide(L)'
;MLNNLLTSLGMRKSGLLLFLLIVIPSFNLKPFAIQVVSIIGFVLSWIMGDFLAKQSKYILTACSTLSFALVYSEFGTFQGLDAAVALLTLIALVQSIKINSIKDFTMFVVICELLFLGQLLNEYSLWYGAYIFLVSLFLFYLLARFYKIEKSTVAQGNSERKNLIIKVFYYSVPLTIFLFIVFPRLPLGNLFSLKKKPAGVTGFTSSLRPGEIAKVVQDDSTYFRAKMPEGKIAFPQLYWRGGVLTKNLGFSWDKGKIRKAKDYRTKKSVDFEYTINMSTLESAPLFHLKGTRRFKDTSPGHRIPEAGGIVFFHPYANHKGRYSGEYAGLADEWLIAKDEARYLELDSNISSKIIDFAKRFNTDDPGKTYQNILNHFRTSKFSYTLKPGEQNLETFLFENKKGFCEHFASAAAILLRANGVPSRIIIGFHGGLYNPSGGYFQVRGQDAHAWLEYWNGSSWKRGDPTNVVAPERINFGSEGFLLRSQIPAGMQLKDFMGIRKNAFLRRAFFLADSLYNQLNQKFLEYDSRAQRELFKLSNLRRYSRVILLSICLLTLLVFFYFWSLKLKGDIDPVDKAYAKFLKKLEKAGILRGISEGSLSLEKRLPSSWPSFRDSAEILSLYREIKYAEKEHKIDLFLTKTRRFQPAKIDK
;
A
#
# COMPACT_ATOMS: atom_id res chain seq x y z
N MET A 1 12.52 -17.44 27.55
CA MET A 1 13.61 -16.66 26.92
C MET A 1 13.25 -15.17 26.78
N LEU A 2 12.26 -14.78 25.98
CA LEU A 2 11.87 -13.37 25.77
C LEU A 2 11.56 -12.60 27.07
N ASN A 3 10.89 -13.26 28.02
CA ASN A 3 10.57 -12.68 29.32
C ASN A 3 11.84 -12.33 30.14
N ASN A 4 12.86 -13.18 30.13
CA ASN A 4 14.10 -12.95 30.87
C ASN A 4 14.92 -11.81 30.23
N LEU A 5 14.97 -11.77 28.90
CA LEU A 5 15.63 -10.72 28.13
C LEU A 5 15.03 -9.34 28.38
N LEU A 6 13.69 -9.23 28.41
CA LEU A 6 13.05 -7.94 28.70
C LEU A 6 13.19 -7.52 30.17
N THR A 7 13.49 -8.46 31.08
CA THR A 7 13.73 -8.15 32.50
C THR A 7 15.09 -7.51 32.68
N SER A 8 16.11 -8.02 31.98
CA SER A 8 17.44 -7.39 32.01
C SER A 8 17.48 -6.03 31.29
N LEU A 9 16.58 -5.81 30.33
CA LEU A 9 16.52 -4.56 29.55
C LEU A 9 15.77 -3.42 30.25
N GLY A 10 14.79 -3.71 31.10
CA GLY A 10 13.94 -2.71 31.76
C GLY A 10 12.96 -1.99 30.82
N MET A 11 12.15 -1.07 31.36
CA MET A 11 11.07 -0.39 30.62
C MET A 11 11.58 0.42 29.42
N ARG A 12 12.63 1.23 29.61
CA ARG A 12 13.13 2.13 28.58
C ARG A 12 13.64 1.38 27.34
N LYS A 13 14.53 0.41 27.53
CA LYS A 13 15.11 -0.35 26.40
C LYS A 13 14.05 -1.23 25.72
N SER A 14 13.09 -1.76 26.48
CA SER A 14 11.94 -2.48 25.91
C SER A 14 11.07 -1.57 25.03
N GLY A 15 10.84 -0.32 25.46
CA GLY A 15 10.16 0.70 24.65
C GLY A 15 10.95 1.10 23.42
N LEU A 16 12.27 1.29 23.53
CA LEU A 16 13.13 1.58 22.38
C LEU A 16 13.11 0.45 21.32
N LEU A 17 13.09 -0.81 21.75
CA LEU A 17 12.92 -1.95 20.82
C LEU A 17 11.58 -1.88 20.07
N LEU A 18 10.49 -1.54 20.76
CA LEU A 18 9.19 -1.34 20.12
C LEU A 18 9.25 -0.20 19.09
N PHE A 19 9.84 0.94 19.45
CA PHE A 19 10.02 2.07 18.55
C PHE A 19 10.85 1.70 17.32
N LEU A 20 11.95 0.95 17.51
CA LEU A 20 12.80 0.50 16.42
C LEU A 20 12.02 -0.37 15.43
N LEU A 21 11.25 -1.34 15.93
CA LEU A 21 10.39 -2.17 15.09
C LEU A 21 9.39 -1.29 14.31
N ILE A 22 8.75 -0.33 14.97
CA ILE A 22 7.81 0.55 14.28
C ILE A 22 8.51 1.39 13.20
N VAL A 23 9.70 1.93 13.45
CA VAL A 23 10.32 2.90 12.55
C VAL A 23 11.03 2.26 11.35
N ILE A 24 11.62 1.06 11.50
CA ILE A 24 12.43 0.39 10.46
C ILE A 24 11.76 0.38 9.08
N PRO A 25 10.50 -0.07 8.91
CA PRO A 25 9.87 -0.17 7.58
C PRO A 25 9.73 1.18 6.86
N SER A 26 9.64 2.27 7.61
CA SER A 26 9.40 3.62 7.10
C SER A 26 10.67 4.48 7.04
N PHE A 27 11.82 3.93 7.44
CA PHE A 27 13.02 4.72 7.70
C PHE A 27 13.53 5.43 6.43
N ASN A 28 13.59 4.70 5.32
CA ASN A 28 14.08 5.21 4.02
C ASN A 28 13.13 6.22 3.36
N LEU A 29 11.89 6.32 3.84
CA LEU A 29 10.90 7.27 3.31
C LEU A 29 11.07 8.68 3.89
N LYS A 30 11.88 8.84 4.94
CA LYS A 30 12.09 10.12 5.63
C LYS A 30 13.26 10.88 5.00
N PRO A 31 13.26 12.22 5.08
CA PRO A 31 14.41 13.02 4.67
C PRO A 31 15.68 12.61 5.42
N PHE A 32 16.84 12.75 4.77
CA PHE A 32 18.12 12.26 5.28
C PHE A 32 18.48 12.86 6.65
N ALA A 33 18.23 14.15 6.89
CA ALA A 33 18.51 14.78 8.17
C ALA A 33 17.69 14.14 9.32
N ILE A 34 16.41 13.84 9.08
CA ILE A 34 15.54 13.19 10.07
C ILE A 34 16.01 11.75 10.34
N GLN A 35 16.49 11.03 9.33
CA GLN A 35 17.08 9.69 9.51
C GLN A 35 18.30 9.75 10.44
N VAL A 36 19.24 10.66 10.17
CA VAL A 36 20.46 10.83 10.97
C VAL A 36 20.13 11.19 12.42
N VAL A 37 19.27 12.19 12.63
CA VAL A 37 18.85 12.60 13.98
C VAL A 37 18.12 11.47 14.71
N SER A 38 17.33 10.67 13.98
CA SER A 38 16.64 9.51 14.58
C SER A 38 17.61 8.43 15.06
N ILE A 39 18.66 8.14 14.27
CA ILE A 39 19.70 7.18 14.66
C ILE A 39 20.46 7.69 15.89
N ILE A 40 20.90 8.96 15.86
CA ILE A 40 21.64 9.56 16.97
C ILE A 40 20.77 9.57 18.24
N GLY A 41 19.51 10.01 18.13
CA GLY A 41 18.56 10.03 19.25
C GLY A 41 18.30 8.64 19.83
N PHE A 42 18.17 7.61 18.97
CA PHE A 42 18.03 6.23 19.41
C PHE A 42 19.26 5.75 20.20
N VAL A 43 20.46 5.94 19.66
CA VAL A 43 21.72 5.53 20.29
C VAL A 43 21.93 6.25 21.62
N LEU A 44 21.70 7.57 21.65
CA LEU A 44 21.79 8.38 22.88
C LEU A 44 20.79 7.91 23.93
N SER A 45 19.53 7.65 23.55
CA SER A 45 18.53 7.14 24.48
C SER A 45 18.84 5.72 24.97
N TRP A 46 19.52 4.90 24.16
CA TRP A 46 19.89 3.52 24.49
C TRP A 46 21.07 3.45 25.48
N ILE A 47 22.11 4.25 25.25
CA ILE A 47 23.37 4.23 26.02
C ILE A 47 23.28 5.19 27.22
N MET A 48 22.86 6.43 26.99
CA MET A 48 22.94 7.53 27.96
C MET A 48 21.59 7.92 28.54
N GLY A 49 20.52 7.13 28.30
CA GLY A 49 19.16 7.48 28.71
C GLY A 49 19.04 7.81 30.20
N ASP A 50 19.74 7.10 31.09
CA ASP A 50 19.65 7.33 32.54
C ASP A 50 20.33 8.63 32.97
N PHE A 51 21.41 9.00 32.28
CA PHE A 51 22.10 10.27 32.48
C PHE A 51 21.25 11.42 31.94
N LEU A 52 20.72 11.28 30.72
CA LEU A 52 19.88 12.28 30.06
C LEU A 52 18.55 12.49 30.79
N ALA A 53 17.97 11.45 31.39
CA ALA A 53 16.75 11.56 32.19
C ALA A 53 16.93 12.40 33.45
N LYS A 54 18.16 12.53 33.97
CA LYS A 54 18.50 13.37 35.12
C LYS A 54 18.76 14.84 34.75
N GLN A 55 18.85 15.14 33.45
CA GLN A 55 19.07 16.49 32.97
C GLN A 55 17.82 17.37 33.13
N SER A 56 18.02 18.69 33.12
CA SER A 56 16.94 19.65 33.33
C SER A 56 15.83 19.52 32.27
N LYS A 57 14.57 19.69 32.69
CA LYS A 57 13.38 19.63 31.81
C LYS A 57 13.50 20.59 30.61
N TYR A 58 14.24 21.69 30.74
CA TYR A 58 14.48 22.66 29.67
C TYR A 58 15.25 22.07 28.49
N ILE A 59 16.21 21.16 28.72
CA ILE A 59 16.99 20.54 27.64
C ILE A 59 16.08 19.67 26.77
N LEU A 60 15.21 18.87 27.39
CA LEU A 60 14.26 18.03 26.66
C LEU A 60 13.20 18.85 25.92
N THR A 61 12.78 19.99 26.49
CA THR A 61 11.92 20.95 25.80
C THR A 61 12.64 21.56 24.59
N ALA A 62 13.91 21.96 24.74
CA ALA A 62 14.71 22.47 23.62
C ALA A 62 14.84 21.42 22.51
N CYS A 63 15.18 20.16 22.83
CA CYS A 63 15.24 19.08 21.85
C CYS A 63 13.89 18.86 21.13
N SER A 64 12.78 19.00 21.85
CA SER A 64 11.44 18.93 21.25
C SER A 64 11.22 20.09 20.26
N THR A 65 11.53 21.32 20.67
CA THR A 65 11.42 22.51 19.80
C THR A 65 12.32 22.41 18.56
N LEU A 66 13.56 21.91 18.71
CA LEU A 66 14.46 21.64 17.59
C LEU A 66 13.89 20.59 16.64
N SER A 67 13.18 19.58 17.16
CA SER A 67 12.51 18.57 16.32
C SER A 67 11.42 19.19 15.45
N PHE A 68 10.64 20.14 15.98
CA PHE A 68 9.67 20.91 15.20
C PHE A 68 10.36 21.75 14.13
N ALA A 69 11.43 22.48 14.48
CA ALA A 69 12.18 23.30 13.53
C ALA A 69 12.79 22.45 12.39
N LEU A 70 13.34 21.28 12.71
CA LEU A 70 13.90 20.36 11.72
C LEU A 70 12.84 19.85 10.74
N VAL A 71 11.68 19.42 11.25
CA VAL A 71 10.57 18.96 10.40
C VAL A 71 10.08 20.10 9.51
N TYR A 72 9.94 21.31 10.04
CA TYR A 72 9.54 22.47 9.25
C TYR A 72 10.58 22.80 8.16
N SER A 73 11.87 22.70 8.47
CA SER A 73 12.95 22.94 7.51
C SER A 73 12.93 21.93 6.35
N GLU A 74 12.63 20.65 6.62
CA GLU A 74 12.65 19.59 5.62
C GLU A 74 11.38 19.56 4.75
N PHE A 75 10.21 19.83 5.34
CA PHE A 75 8.92 19.71 4.64
C PHE A 75 8.32 21.06 4.22
N GLY A 76 8.77 22.18 4.79
CA GLY A 76 8.17 23.52 4.59
C GLY A 76 6.77 23.69 5.19
N THR A 77 6.24 22.65 5.85
CA THR A 77 4.89 22.63 6.44
C THR A 77 4.79 21.55 7.51
N PHE A 78 3.91 21.76 8.49
CA PHE A 78 3.48 20.72 9.42
C PHE A 78 2.24 19.95 8.91
N GLN A 79 1.63 20.43 7.83
CA GLN A 79 0.46 19.80 7.24
C GLN A 79 0.89 18.68 6.30
N GLY A 80 0.39 17.47 6.56
CA GLY A 80 0.66 16.30 5.73
C GLY A 80 1.12 15.11 6.55
N LEU A 81 0.80 13.92 6.04
CA LEU A 81 1.10 12.65 6.71
C LEU A 81 2.59 12.45 6.94
N ASP A 82 3.42 12.74 5.93
CA ASP A 82 4.88 12.54 6.00
C ASP A 82 5.53 13.40 7.09
N ALA A 83 5.16 14.69 7.16
CA ALA A 83 5.62 15.62 8.19
C ALA A 83 5.14 15.20 9.59
N ALA A 84 3.88 14.77 9.73
CA ALA A 84 3.33 14.31 11.00
C ALA A 84 4.03 13.04 11.51
N VAL A 85 4.28 12.05 10.63
CA VAL A 85 4.99 10.82 10.98
C VAL A 85 6.45 11.10 11.34
N ALA A 86 7.13 12.00 10.63
CA ALA A 86 8.48 12.43 10.96
C ALA A 86 8.53 13.11 12.34
N LEU A 87 7.61 14.03 12.61
CA LEU A 87 7.52 14.74 13.88
C LEU A 87 7.25 13.77 15.05
N LEU A 88 6.26 12.89 14.90
CA LEU A 88 5.95 11.87 15.91
C LEU A 88 7.16 10.95 16.17
N THR A 89 8.00 10.69 15.16
CA THR A 89 9.19 9.84 15.29
C THR A 89 10.20 10.51 16.23
N LEU A 90 10.46 11.80 16.00
CA LEU A 90 11.38 12.58 16.82
C LEU A 90 10.83 12.79 18.24
N ILE A 91 9.54 13.09 18.38
CA ILE A 91 8.87 13.23 19.68
C ILE A 91 8.95 11.92 20.48
N ALA A 92 8.72 10.77 19.83
CA ALA A 92 8.85 9.47 20.49
C ALA A 92 10.27 9.25 21.04
N LEU A 93 11.32 9.62 20.29
CA LEU A 93 12.71 9.53 20.75
C LEU A 93 13.01 10.46 21.93
N VAL A 94 12.49 11.68 21.93
CA VAL A 94 12.65 12.57 23.09
C VAL A 94 11.89 12.00 24.30
N GLN A 95 10.70 11.43 24.08
CA GLN A 95 9.89 10.85 25.14
C GLN A 95 10.49 9.55 25.68
N SER A 96 11.23 8.77 24.87
CA SER A 96 11.87 7.53 25.34
C SER A 96 12.89 7.79 26.44
N ILE A 97 13.57 8.94 26.42
CA ILE A 97 14.52 9.35 27.47
C ILE A 97 13.80 9.46 28.83
N LYS A 98 12.54 9.93 28.84
CA LYS A 98 11.75 10.17 30.06
C LYS A 98 11.08 8.91 30.64
N ILE A 99 11.24 7.73 30.02
CA ILE A 99 10.58 6.50 30.49
C ILE A 99 11.20 6.04 31.81
N ASN A 100 10.61 6.49 32.92
CA ASN A 100 11.00 6.11 34.27
C ASN A 100 9.82 5.54 35.08
N SER A 101 8.58 5.87 34.71
CA SER A 101 7.36 5.34 35.33
C SER A 101 6.48 4.56 34.34
N ILE A 102 5.56 3.77 34.88
CA ILE A 102 4.53 3.07 34.09
C ILE A 102 3.65 4.09 33.32
N LYS A 103 3.41 5.27 33.90
CA LYS A 103 2.66 6.35 33.26
C LYS A 103 3.41 6.86 32.02
N ASP A 104 4.72 7.08 32.13
CA ASP A 104 5.55 7.54 31.02
C ASP A 104 5.65 6.48 29.92
N PHE A 105 5.76 5.20 30.32
CA PHE A 105 5.74 4.07 29.40
C PHE A 105 4.41 3.99 28.63
N THR A 106 3.28 4.16 29.31
CA THR A 106 1.95 4.12 28.68
C THR A 106 1.78 5.28 27.69
N MET A 107 2.21 6.49 28.04
CA MET A 107 2.22 7.65 27.13
C MET A 107 3.08 7.39 25.89
N PHE A 108 4.27 6.83 26.08
CA PHE A 108 5.16 6.47 24.98
C PHE A 108 4.54 5.42 24.04
N VAL A 109 3.83 4.42 24.59
CA VAL A 109 3.11 3.43 23.78
C VAL A 109 2.00 4.08 22.95
N VAL A 110 1.26 5.06 23.48
CA VAL A 110 0.25 5.80 22.70
C VAL A 110 0.88 6.54 21.52
N ILE A 111 2.04 7.17 21.71
CA ILE A 111 2.77 7.81 20.60
C ILE A 111 3.19 6.77 19.57
N CYS A 112 3.65 5.61 20.01
CA CYS A 112 3.97 4.48 19.14
C CYS A 112 2.75 4.00 18.34
N GLU A 113 1.56 3.93 18.95
CA GLU A 113 0.31 3.59 18.24
C GLU A 113 -0.07 4.64 17.19
N LEU A 114 0.09 5.93 17.48
CA LEU A 114 -0.16 7.01 16.52
C LEU A 114 0.84 6.96 15.34
N LEU A 115 2.11 6.70 15.63
CA LEU A 115 3.13 6.47 14.61
C LEU A 115 2.75 5.31 13.70
N PHE A 116 2.28 4.23 14.30
CA PHE A 116 1.88 3.02 13.62
C PHE A 116 0.68 3.26 12.69
N LEU A 117 -0.32 4.01 13.16
CA LEU A 117 -1.47 4.45 12.36
C LEU A 117 -1.03 5.29 11.15
N GLY A 118 -0.08 6.21 11.35
CA GLY A 118 0.45 7.04 10.28
C GLY A 118 1.14 6.24 9.18
N GLN A 119 1.85 5.17 9.52
CA GLN A 119 2.50 4.32 8.52
C GLN A 119 1.53 3.42 7.75
N LEU A 120 0.46 2.95 8.42
CA LEU A 120 -0.63 2.19 7.77
C LEU A 120 -1.32 2.96 6.64
N LEU A 121 -1.29 4.30 6.69
CA LEU A 121 -1.85 5.14 5.63
C LEU A 121 -0.95 5.25 4.39
N ASN A 122 0.34 4.89 4.51
CA ASN A 122 1.31 4.98 3.43
C ASN A 122 1.56 3.64 2.73
N GLU A 123 1.55 2.53 3.46
CA GLU A 123 1.87 1.19 2.93
C GLU A 123 0.65 0.26 2.87
N TYR A 124 0.38 -0.28 1.67
CA TYR A 124 -0.83 -1.07 1.36
C TYR A 124 -0.50 -2.48 0.88
N SER A 125 0.22 -3.25 1.70
CA SER A 125 0.65 -4.61 1.37
C SER A 125 0.30 -5.63 2.47
N LEU A 126 0.04 -6.89 2.08
CA LEU A 126 -0.30 -7.95 3.05
C LEU A 126 0.87 -8.28 3.98
N TRP A 127 2.11 -8.23 3.48
CA TRP A 127 3.29 -8.49 4.32
C TRP A 127 3.39 -7.44 5.42
N TYR A 128 3.13 -6.18 5.08
CA TYR A 128 3.16 -5.08 6.04
C TYR A 128 2.03 -5.23 7.06
N GLY A 129 0.83 -5.68 6.63
CA GLY A 129 -0.25 -6.06 7.54
C GLY A 129 0.13 -7.17 8.52
N ALA A 130 0.79 -8.23 8.07
CA ALA A 130 1.27 -9.31 8.94
C ALA A 130 2.37 -8.84 9.90
N TYR A 131 3.31 -8.04 9.40
CA TYR A 131 4.36 -7.41 10.20
C TYR A 131 3.75 -6.56 11.32
N ILE A 132 2.77 -5.73 10.96
CA ILE A 132 2.06 -4.87 11.89
C ILE A 132 1.32 -5.67 12.95
N PHE A 133 0.65 -6.74 12.56
CA PHE A 133 -0.02 -7.62 13.50
C PHE A 133 0.95 -8.19 14.56
N LEU A 134 2.16 -8.59 14.17
CA LEU A 134 3.20 -9.06 15.09
C LEU A 134 3.73 -7.95 16.00
N VAL A 135 3.91 -6.73 15.48
CA VAL A 135 4.34 -5.59 16.30
C VAL A 135 3.25 -5.16 17.28
N SER A 136 1.97 -5.20 16.90
CA SER A 136 0.84 -4.99 17.81
C SER A 136 0.79 -6.05 18.91
N LEU A 137 1.00 -7.33 18.58
CA LEU A 137 1.13 -8.40 19.56
C LEU A 137 2.23 -8.10 20.58
N PHE A 138 3.39 -7.63 20.11
CA PHE A 138 4.50 -7.24 20.96
C PHE A 138 4.17 -6.02 21.85
N LEU A 139 3.50 -5.01 21.29
CA LEU A 139 3.03 -3.83 22.01
C LEU A 139 2.07 -4.20 23.15
N PHE A 140 1.04 -5.01 22.86
CA PHE A 140 0.09 -5.48 23.87
C PHE A 140 0.76 -6.32 24.95
N TYR A 141 1.75 -7.13 24.57
CA TYR A 141 2.53 -7.91 25.52
C TYR A 141 3.36 -7.01 26.44
N LEU A 142 3.99 -5.95 25.93
CA LEU A 142 4.70 -4.97 26.76
C LEU A 142 3.75 -4.23 27.71
N LEU A 143 2.58 -3.81 27.24
CA LEU A 143 1.54 -3.22 28.08
C LEU A 143 1.10 -4.18 29.19
N ALA A 144 0.75 -5.43 28.87
CA ALA A 144 0.34 -6.44 29.85
C ALA A 144 1.43 -6.76 30.88
N ARG A 145 2.70 -6.62 30.49
CA ARG A 145 3.86 -6.86 31.36
C ARG A 145 4.09 -5.72 32.35
N PHE A 146 4.04 -4.47 31.89
CA PHE A 146 4.33 -3.28 32.71
C PHE A 146 3.09 -2.69 33.38
N TYR A 147 1.89 -3.11 32.98
CA TYR A 147 0.67 -2.86 33.74
C TYR A 147 0.74 -3.61 35.08
N LYS A 148 0.38 -2.94 36.18
CA LYS A 148 0.47 -3.40 37.58
C LYS A 148 -0.30 -4.73 37.84
N ILE A 149 0.27 -5.85 37.39
CA ILE A 149 -0.05 -7.20 37.88
C ILE A 149 1.09 -7.57 38.83
N GLU A 150 1.09 -6.88 39.98
CA GLU A 150 2.07 -7.03 41.06
C GLU A 150 1.62 -8.10 42.08
N LYS A 151 0.51 -8.79 41.78
CA LYS A 151 -0.25 -9.61 42.73
C LYS A 151 -0.03 -11.12 42.68
N SER A 152 0.92 -11.64 41.92
CA SER A 152 1.09 -13.09 41.87
C SER A 152 2.53 -13.51 41.63
N THR A 153 2.92 -14.63 42.25
CA THR A 153 4.22 -15.29 42.06
C THR A 153 4.59 -15.33 40.57
N VAL A 154 5.88 -15.24 40.23
CA VAL A 154 6.38 -15.11 38.83
C VAL A 154 5.72 -16.11 37.85
N ALA A 155 5.36 -17.31 38.33
CA ALA A 155 4.63 -18.32 37.56
C ALA A 155 3.14 -17.99 37.33
N GLN A 156 2.39 -17.56 38.37
CA GLN A 156 0.99 -17.14 38.23
C GLN A 156 0.85 -15.87 37.39
N GLY A 157 1.76 -14.90 37.55
CA GLY A 157 1.72 -13.64 36.80
C GLY A 157 1.88 -13.84 35.30
N ASN A 158 2.65 -14.85 34.86
CA ASN A 158 2.77 -15.18 33.44
C ASN A 158 1.50 -15.83 32.86
N SER A 159 0.80 -16.66 33.64
CA SER A 159 -0.46 -17.28 33.23
C SER A 159 -1.58 -16.23 33.10
N GLU A 160 -1.67 -15.31 34.06
CA GLU A 160 -2.64 -14.21 34.05
C GLU A 160 -2.41 -13.25 32.87
N ARG A 161 -1.15 -12.89 32.58
CA ARG A 161 -0.78 -12.08 31.40
C ARG A 161 -1.17 -12.77 30.10
N LYS A 162 -0.88 -14.07 29.96
CA LYS A 162 -1.27 -14.85 28.79
C LYS A 162 -2.79 -14.85 28.60
N ASN A 163 -3.53 -15.07 29.68
CA ASN A 163 -5.00 -15.04 29.66
C ASN A 163 -5.56 -13.65 29.32
N LEU A 164 -4.93 -12.57 29.81
CA LEU A 164 -5.32 -11.21 29.46
C LEU A 164 -5.15 -10.95 27.97
N ILE A 165 -3.98 -11.30 27.41
CA ILE A 165 -3.70 -11.17 25.98
C ILE A 165 -4.73 -11.97 25.17
N ILE A 166 -4.96 -13.24 25.52
CA ILE A 166 -5.97 -14.09 24.85
C ILE A 166 -7.35 -13.44 24.90
N LYS A 167 -7.79 -12.90 26.05
CA LYS A 167 -9.08 -12.22 26.18
C LYS A 167 -9.17 -10.98 25.28
N VAL A 168 -8.13 -10.14 25.24
CA VAL A 168 -8.09 -8.96 24.37
C VAL A 168 -8.25 -9.37 22.91
N PHE A 169 -7.54 -10.42 22.47
CA PHE A 169 -7.66 -10.94 21.10
C PHE A 169 -9.03 -11.56 20.81
N TYR A 170 -9.59 -12.30 21.78
CA TYR A 170 -10.91 -12.92 21.63
C TYR A 170 -12.01 -11.88 21.43
N TYR A 171 -11.91 -10.70 22.06
CA TYR A 171 -12.86 -9.61 21.82
C TYR A 171 -12.52 -8.76 20.60
N SER A 172 -11.24 -8.51 20.32
CA SER A 172 -10.83 -7.63 19.22
C SER A 172 -11.05 -8.26 17.85
N VAL A 173 -10.74 -9.55 17.66
CA VAL A 173 -10.82 -10.19 16.34
C VAL A 173 -12.26 -10.22 15.79
N PRO A 174 -13.30 -10.68 16.54
CA PRO A 174 -14.67 -10.64 16.03
C PRO A 174 -15.16 -9.22 15.76
N LEU A 175 -14.81 -8.27 16.63
CA LEU A 175 -15.15 -6.86 16.44
C LEU A 175 -14.50 -6.28 15.18
N THR A 176 -13.22 -6.58 14.95
CA THR A 176 -12.50 -6.16 13.74
C THR A 176 -13.10 -6.78 12.48
N ILE A 177 -13.44 -8.07 12.49
CA ILE A 177 -14.10 -8.74 11.34
C ILE A 177 -15.46 -8.09 11.06
N PHE A 178 -16.26 -7.86 12.11
CA PHE A 178 -17.55 -7.21 11.98
C PHE A 178 -17.42 -5.79 11.41
N LEU A 179 -16.54 -4.97 11.99
CA LEU A 179 -16.25 -3.62 11.50
C LEU A 179 -15.69 -3.65 10.08
N PHE A 180 -14.82 -4.60 9.73
CA PHE A 180 -14.27 -4.70 8.38
C PHE A 180 -15.36 -4.87 7.31
N ILE A 181 -16.38 -5.69 7.60
CA ILE A 181 -17.51 -5.97 6.71
C ILE A 181 -18.52 -4.80 6.70
N VAL A 182 -18.86 -4.29 7.87
CA VAL A 182 -19.97 -3.34 8.07
C VAL A 182 -19.56 -1.89 7.89
N PHE A 183 -18.33 -1.52 8.25
CA PHE A 183 -17.87 -0.12 8.21
C PHE A 183 -18.00 0.43 6.78
N PRO A 184 -18.67 1.58 6.60
CA PRO A 184 -18.99 2.09 5.27
C PRO A 184 -17.71 2.48 4.53
N ARG A 185 -17.49 1.87 3.37
CA ARG A 185 -16.38 2.22 2.48
C ARG A 185 -16.73 3.50 1.72
N LEU A 186 -16.53 4.65 2.36
CA LEU A 186 -16.68 5.96 1.75
C LEU A 186 -15.43 6.27 0.90
N PRO A 187 -15.58 6.68 -0.37
CA PRO A 187 -14.47 7.12 -1.20
C PRO A 187 -14.00 8.51 -0.75
N LEU A 188 -13.46 8.63 0.46
CA LEU A 188 -12.92 9.87 1.03
C LEU A 188 -11.55 10.25 0.43
N GLY A 189 -11.14 9.58 -0.66
CA GLY A 189 -9.77 9.48 -1.17
C GLY A 189 -9.05 10.78 -1.55
N ASN A 190 -9.70 11.94 -1.40
CA ASN A 190 -9.10 13.27 -1.64
C ASN A 190 -9.06 14.17 -0.40
N LEU A 191 -9.68 13.82 0.73
CA LEU A 191 -9.75 14.74 1.89
C LEU A 191 -8.45 14.85 2.69
N PHE A 192 -7.59 13.82 2.63
CA PHE A 192 -6.32 13.77 3.36
C PHE A 192 -5.09 13.53 2.46
N SER A 193 -5.28 13.40 1.14
CA SER A 193 -4.20 13.16 0.19
C SER A 193 -3.71 14.50 -0.39
N LEU A 194 -2.81 15.17 0.33
CA LEU A 194 -2.20 16.45 -0.10
C LEU A 194 -1.16 16.27 -1.22
N LYS A 195 -0.80 15.04 -1.59
CA LYS A 195 0.01 14.74 -2.79
C LYS A 195 -0.86 14.03 -3.82
N LYS A 196 -1.25 14.74 -4.89
CA LYS A 196 -1.45 14.07 -6.18
C LYS A 196 -0.08 13.52 -6.55
N LYS A 197 0.13 12.20 -6.51
CA LYS A 197 1.31 11.62 -7.16
C LYS A 197 1.31 12.14 -8.60
N PRO A 198 2.42 12.73 -9.09
CA PRO A 198 2.46 13.22 -10.46
C PRO A 198 2.09 12.05 -11.39
N ALA A 199 1.06 12.26 -12.21
CA ALA A 199 0.70 11.31 -13.25
C ALA A 199 1.89 11.21 -14.22
N GLY A 200 2.53 10.05 -14.33
CA GLY A 200 3.74 9.93 -15.15
C GLY A 200 4.64 8.71 -14.91
N VAL A 201 4.31 7.79 -14.00
CA VAL A 201 5.05 6.53 -13.83
C VAL A 201 4.47 5.40 -14.68
N THR A 202 3.30 5.56 -15.30
CA THR A 202 3.02 4.74 -16.50
C THR A 202 3.90 5.25 -17.63
N GLY A 203 5.00 4.58 -17.94
CA GLY A 203 5.94 4.93 -19.03
C GLY A 203 5.37 4.86 -20.45
N PHE A 204 4.06 5.10 -20.60
CA PHE A 204 3.32 5.27 -21.84
C PHE A 204 2.81 6.71 -21.90
N THR A 205 3.76 7.64 -22.04
CA THR A 205 3.50 9.05 -22.33
C THR A 205 2.75 9.21 -23.66
N SER A 206 2.15 10.38 -23.90
CA SER A 206 1.59 10.72 -25.21
C SER A 206 2.64 10.80 -26.32
N SER A 207 3.91 10.67 -25.98
CA SER A 207 5.06 10.63 -26.87
C SER A 207 5.88 9.35 -26.68
N LEU A 208 6.68 9.01 -27.68
CA LEU A 208 7.72 7.99 -27.63
C LEU A 208 9.04 8.62 -28.10
N ARG A 209 10.02 8.68 -27.22
CA ARG A 209 11.41 9.04 -27.56
C ARG A 209 12.33 7.82 -27.53
N PRO A 210 13.39 7.78 -28.35
CA PRO A 210 14.40 6.74 -28.24
C PRO A 210 14.96 6.63 -26.81
N GLY A 211 14.98 5.43 -26.27
CA GLY A 211 15.42 5.09 -24.91
C GLY A 211 14.31 5.05 -23.85
N GLU A 212 13.09 5.51 -24.13
CA GLU A 212 12.03 5.56 -23.12
C GLU A 212 11.49 4.18 -22.77
N ILE A 213 11.19 3.33 -23.75
CA ILE A 213 10.67 1.98 -23.47
C ILE A 213 11.75 1.13 -22.79
N ALA A 214 13.02 1.33 -23.15
CA ALA A 214 14.14 0.64 -22.49
C ALA A 214 14.23 0.93 -20.98
N LYS A 215 13.80 2.13 -20.52
CA LYS A 215 13.70 2.45 -19.09
C LYS A 215 12.55 1.70 -18.41
N VAL A 216 11.40 1.61 -19.09
CA VAL A 216 10.23 0.88 -18.57
C VAL A 216 10.50 -0.62 -18.43
N VAL A 217 11.26 -1.19 -19.37
CA VAL A 217 11.62 -2.62 -19.36
C VAL A 217 12.52 -3.00 -18.16
N GLN A 218 13.19 -2.04 -17.53
CA GLN A 218 13.99 -2.27 -16.32
C GLN A 218 13.14 -2.39 -15.05
N ASP A 219 11.85 -2.06 -15.12
CA ASP A 219 10.91 -2.20 -14.01
C ASP A 219 10.30 -3.62 -13.98
N ASP A 220 10.56 -4.36 -12.90
CA ASP A 220 9.95 -5.69 -12.64
C ASP A 220 8.58 -5.59 -11.95
N SER A 221 8.06 -4.38 -11.72
CA SER A 221 6.72 -4.21 -11.17
C SER A 221 5.66 -4.75 -12.13
N THR A 222 4.61 -5.33 -11.55
CA THR A 222 3.43 -5.75 -12.32
C THR A 222 2.63 -4.52 -12.68
N TYR A 223 2.27 -4.35 -13.95
CA TYR A 223 1.42 -3.26 -14.45
C TYR A 223 -0.06 -3.65 -14.44
N PHE A 224 -0.37 -4.86 -14.90
CA PHE A 224 -1.72 -5.40 -14.81
C PHE A 224 -1.74 -6.92 -14.87
N ARG A 225 -2.88 -7.48 -14.46
CA ARG A 225 -3.20 -8.90 -14.60
C ARG A 225 -4.40 -9.05 -15.53
N ALA A 226 -4.26 -9.87 -16.56
CA ALA A 226 -5.32 -10.13 -17.54
C ALA A 226 -5.83 -11.57 -17.41
N LYS A 227 -7.11 -11.73 -17.09
CA LYS A 227 -7.80 -13.02 -17.06
C LYS A 227 -8.58 -13.20 -18.35
N MET A 228 -8.21 -14.22 -19.13
CA MET A 228 -8.88 -14.58 -20.38
C MET A 228 -9.06 -16.10 -20.45
N PRO A 229 -10.01 -16.63 -21.24
CA PRO A 229 -10.14 -18.07 -21.43
C PRO A 229 -8.87 -18.65 -22.07
N GLU A 230 -8.45 -19.81 -21.57
CA GLU A 230 -7.21 -20.47 -22.00
C GLU A 230 -7.25 -20.85 -23.49
N GLY A 231 -6.11 -20.71 -24.17
CA GLY A 231 -5.95 -21.10 -25.57
C GLY A 231 -6.65 -20.22 -26.62
N LYS A 232 -7.36 -19.15 -26.22
CA LYS A 232 -8.06 -18.27 -27.18
C LYS A 232 -7.15 -17.40 -28.02
N ILE A 233 -6.01 -16.96 -27.49
CA ILE A 233 -4.99 -16.20 -28.23
C ILE A 233 -3.63 -16.84 -27.98
N ALA A 234 -2.93 -17.17 -29.07
CA ALA A 234 -1.58 -17.69 -29.00
C ALA A 234 -0.60 -16.64 -28.45
N PHE A 235 0.42 -17.08 -27.70
CA PHE A 235 1.38 -16.17 -27.04
C PHE A 235 1.98 -15.10 -27.98
N PRO A 236 2.47 -15.44 -29.19
CA PRO A 236 3.04 -14.45 -30.11
C PRO A 236 2.02 -13.44 -30.67
N GLN A 237 0.72 -13.59 -30.39
CA GLN A 237 -0.32 -12.66 -30.81
C GLN A 237 -0.82 -11.75 -29.67
N LEU A 238 -0.35 -11.98 -28.43
CA LEU A 238 -0.71 -11.23 -27.22
C LEU A 238 -0.07 -9.85 -27.17
N TYR A 239 -0.63 -8.92 -27.93
CA TYR A 239 -0.25 -7.51 -27.90
C TYR A 239 -1.33 -6.67 -27.23
N TRP A 240 -0.95 -6.06 -26.11
CA TRP A 240 -1.79 -5.18 -25.30
C TRP A 240 -1.54 -3.73 -25.70
N ARG A 241 -2.46 -3.13 -26.44
CA ARG A 241 -2.37 -1.75 -26.92
C ARG A 241 -2.58 -0.77 -25.76
N GLY A 242 -1.69 0.20 -25.61
CA GLY A 242 -1.83 1.31 -24.65
C GLY A 242 -1.93 2.67 -25.32
N GLY A 243 -1.14 2.95 -26.35
CA GLY A 243 -1.15 4.24 -27.02
C GLY A 243 -0.97 4.12 -28.53
N VAL A 244 -1.51 5.08 -29.27
CA VAL A 244 -1.35 5.21 -30.72
C VAL A 244 -0.72 6.56 -31.02
N LEU A 245 0.46 6.55 -31.62
CA LEU A 245 1.23 7.73 -31.95
C LEU A 245 1.24 7.91 -33.47
N THR A 246 0.86 9.11 -33.91
CA THR A 246 0.63 9.39 -35.33
C THR A 246 1.48 10.53 -35.88
N LYS A 247 1.91 11.47 -35.03
CA LYS A 247 2.74 12.60 -35.45
C LYS A 247 4.20 12.16 -35.39
N ASN A 248 4.88 12.26 -36.53
CA ASN A 248 6.32 11.97 -36.62
C ASN A 248 7.12 13.26 -36.30
N LEU A 249 8.11 13.14 -35.42
CA LEU A 249 9.03 14.21 -35.00
C LEU A 249 10.47 13.70 -35.15
N GLY A 250 10.86 13.38 -36.38
CA GLY A 250 12.11 12.74 -36.71
C GLY A 250 12.12 11.29 -36.20
N PHE A 251 13.01 10.98 -35.25
CA PHE A 251 13.07 9.64 -34.65
C PHE A 251 12.13 9.46 -33.44
N SER A 252 11.52 10.56 -32.98
CA SER A 252 10.51 10.58 -31.92
C SER A 252 9.11 10.61 -32.49
N TRP A 253 8.13 10.21 -31.68
CA TRP A 253 6.72 10.16 -32.06
C TRP A 253 5.85 10.83 -31.01
N ASP A 254 4.75 11.43 -31.45
CA ASP A 254 3.74 12.03 -30.59
C ASP A 254 2.35 11.64 -31.06
N LYS A 255 1.40 11.68 -30.14
CA LYS A 255 -0.01 11.39 -30.38
C LYS A 255 -0.66 12.38 -31.34
N GLY A 256 -0.20 13.63 -31.35
CA GLY A 256 -0.75 14.70 -32.19
C GLY A 256 -2.19 15.10 -31.81
N LYS A 257 -2.89 15.81 -32.70
CA LYS A 257 -4.25 16.32 -32.43
C LYS A 257 -5.27 15.18 -32.35
N ILE A 258 -5.84 14.98 -31.16
CA ILE A 258 -6.87 13.97 -30.89
C ILE A 258 -8.16 14.38 -31.60
N ARG A 259 -8.56 13.60 -32.60
CA ARG A 259 -9.91 13.71 -33.15
C ARG A 259 -10.79 12.71 -32.39
N LYS A 260 -11.91 13.16 -31.82
CA LYS A 260 -12.90 12.25 -31.25
C LYS A 260 -13.34 11.28 -32.36
N ALA A 261 -12.99 10.00 -32.21
CA ALA A 261 -13.48 8.98 -33.11
C ALA A 261 -15.02 8.91 -32.96
N LYS A 262 -15.75 8.86 -34.08
CA LYS A 262 -17.13 8.33 -34.03
C LYS A 262 -17.03 6.85 -33.64
N ASP A 263 -17.98 6.36 -32.85
CA ASP A 263 -18.06 4.95 -32.43
C ASP A 263 -18.30 4.07 -33.67
N TYR A 264 -17.23 3.67 -34.36
CA TYR A 264 -17.30 2.75 -35.51
C TYR A 264 -17.34 1.31 -34.99
N ARG A 265 -18.43 0.95 -34.31
CA ARG A 265 -18.64 -0.38 -33.76
C ARG A 265 -19.28 -1.26 -34.82
N THR A 266 -18.52 -2.22 -35.34
CA THR A 266 -19.05 -3.27 -36.22
C THR A 266 -20.05 -4.18 -35.50
N LYS A 267 -21.00 -4.75 -36.26
CA LYS A 267 -21.99 -5.75 -35.80
C LYS A 267 -21.40 -7.18 -35.72
N LYS A 268 -20.08 -7.35 -35.49
CA LYS A 268 -19.49 -8.69 -35.26
C LYS A 268 -19.92 -9.24 -33.89
N SER A 269 -20.11 -10.57 -33.84
CA SER A 269 -20.34 -11.31 -32.59
C SER A 269 -19.12 -11.19 -31.67
N VAL A 270 -19.36 -11.18 -30.36
CA VAL A 270 -18.29 -11.21 -29.36
C VAL A 270 -17.75 -12.64 -29.30
N ASP A 271 -16.44 -12.82 -29.49
CA ASP A 271 -15.80 -14.14 -29.44
C ASP A 271 -15.58 -14.58 -27.99
N PHE A 272 -15.04 -13.69 -27.15
CA PHE A 272 -14.87 -13.90 -25.72
C PHE A 272 -14.72 -12.59 -24.94
N GLU A 273 -14.96 -12.64 -23.64
CA GLU A 273 -14.70 -11.55 -22.70
C GLU A 273 -13.44 -11.84 -21.88
N TYR A 274 -12.66 -10.80 -21.60
CA TYR A 274 -11.51 -10.88 -20.70
C TYR A 274 -11.54 -9.75 -19.68
N THR A 275 -10.94 -9.95 -18.52
CA THR A 275 -10.89 -8.96 -17.43
C THR A 275 -9.45 -8.51 -17.20
N ILE A 276 -9.23 -7.21 -17.06
CA ILE A 276 -7.95 -6.64 -16.67
C ILE A 276 -8.07 -5.96 -15.30
N ASN A 277 -7.13 -6.26 -14.42
CA ASN A 277 -6.91 -5.61 -13.14
C ASN A 277 -5.59 -4.85 -13.19
N MET A 278 -5.66 -3.52 -13.24
CA MET A 278 -4.50 -2.62 -13.18
C MET A 278 -3.91 -2.59 -11.77
N SER A 279 -2.58 -2.55 -11.67
CA SER A 279 -1.87 -2.46 -10.39
C SER A 279 -1.65 -1.01 -9.93
N THR A 280 -1.49 -0.06 -10.87
CA THR A 280 -1.12 1.33 -10.59
C THR A 280 -2.31 2.30 -10.59
N LEU A 281 -2.15 3.40 -9.85
CA LEU A 281 -3.19 4.37 -9.47
C LEU A 281 -3.25 5.60 -10.40
N GLU A 282 -2.60 5.53 -11.56
CA GLU A 282 -2.41 6.70 -12.42
C GLU A 282 -3.39 6.73 -13.58
N SER A 283 -3.64 7.93 -14.10
CA SER A 283 -4.38 8.10 -15.34
C SER A 283 -3.58 7.43 -16.46
N ALA A 284 -4.13 6.36 -16.99
CA ALA A 284 -3.46 5.48 -17.93
C ALA A 284 -4.43 5.06 -19.03
N PRO A 285 -3.92 4.64 -20.20
CA PRO A 285 -4.77 3.98 -21.17
C PRO A 285 -5.31 2.65 -20.62
N LEU A 286 -6.54 2.33 -20.98
CA LEU A 286 -7.08 0.98 -20.80
C LEU A 286 -6.37 0.05 -21.77
N PHE A 287 -5.37 -0.69 -21.28
CA PHE A 287 -4.68 -1.70 -22.09
C PHE A 287 -5.64 -2.73 -22.67
N HIS A 288 -5.55 -3.02 -23.95
CA HIS A 288 -6.53 -3.91 -24.57
C HIS A 288 -5.99 -4.65 -25.79
N LEU A 289 -6.65 -5.75 -26.14
CA LEU A 289 -6.34 -6.49 -27.36
C LEU A 289 -6.91 -5.71 -28.56
N LYS A 290 -6.19 -5.73 -29.69
CA LYS A 290 -6.73 -5.23 -30.95
C LYS A 290 -8.02 -5.99 -31.29
N GLY A 291 -9.11 -5.30 -31.63
CA GLY A 291 -10.41 -5.95 -31.83
C GLY A 291 -11.33 -5.92 -30.60
N THR A 292 -10.93 -5.24 -29.52
CA THR A 292 -11.80 -5.00 -28.38
C THR A 292 -12.86 -3.97 -28.75
N ARG A 293 -14.14 -4.37 -28.63
CA ARG A 293 -15.29 -3.57 -29.07
C ARG A 293 -15.81 -2.63 -27.99
N ARG A 294 -15.87 -3.11 -26.75
CA ARG A 294 -16.47 -2.39 -25.63
C ARG A 294 -15.76 -2.72 -24.34
N PHE A 295 -15.62 -1.70 -23.51
CA PHE A 295 -15.19 -1.83 -22.12
C PHE A 295 -16.41 -1.86 -21.19
N LYS A 296 -16.54 -2.92 -20.40
CA LYS A 296 -17.56 -3.13 -19.36
C LYS A 296 -16.91 -3.11 -17.98
N ASP A 297 -17.76 -3.03 -16.95
CA ASP A 297 -17.37 -3.15 -15.53
C ASP A 297 -16.22 -2.25 -15.05
N THR A 298 -16.01 -1.13 -15.75
CA THR A 298 -14.94 -0.16 -15.46
C THR A 298 -15.11 0.45 -14.07
N SER A 299 -14.01 0.54 -13.33
CA SER A 299 -13.94 1.35 -12.10
C SER A 299 -14.50 2.77 -12.33
N PRO A 300 -15.05 3.44 -11.30
CA PRO A 300 -15.55 4.81 -11.43
C PRO A 300 -14.43 5.78 -11.85
N GLY A 301 -14.61 6.46 -12.98
CA GLY A 301 -13.66 7.43 -13.50
C GLY A 301 -14.12 8.05 -14.82
N HIS A 302 -13.41 9.09 -15.25
CA HIS A 302 -13.61 9.71 -16.54
C HIS A 302 -12.93 8.88 -17.64
N ARG A 303 -13.66 8.67 -18.74
CA ARG A 303 -13.19 7.95 -19.92
C ARG A 303 -13.09 8.93 -21.09
N ILE A 304 -11.92 8.95 -21.72
CA ILE A 304 -11.65 9.78 -22.89
C ILE A 304 -11.33 8.82 -24.04
N PRO A 305 -12.29 8.56 -24.97
CA PRO A 305 -12.00 7.78 -26.16
C PRO A 305 -11.10 8.58 -27.11
N GLU A 306 -10.16 7.88 -27.73
CA GLU A 306 -9.11 8.45 -28.58
C GLU A 306 -9.03 7.70 -29.92
N ALA A 307 -8.20 8.22 -30.83
CA ALA A 307 -7.97 7.60 -32.12
C ALA A 307 -7.37 6.19 -31.99
N GLY A 308 -7.71 5.30 -32.92
CA GLY A 308 -7.18 3.93 -32.94
C GLY A 308 -7.74 3.01 -31.85
N GLY A 309 -8.89 3.36 -31.26
CA GLY A 309 -9.61 2.52 -30.29
C GLY A 309 -9.09 2.60 -28.86
N ILE A 310 -8.11 3.47 -28.59
CA ILE A 310 -7.59 3.69 -27.24
C ILE A 310 -8.61 4.44 -26.41
N VAL A 311 -8.80 4.00 -25.16
CA VAL A 311 -9.61 4.71 -24.19
C VAL A 311 -8.72 5.06 -23.01
N PHE A 312 -8.54 6.35 -22.77
CA PHE A 312 -7.78 6.82 -21.62
C PHE A 312 -8.71 6.92 -20.40
N PHE A 313 -8.26 6.38 -19.27
CA PHE A 313 -9.05 6.29 -18.04
C PHE A 313 -8.42 7.11 -16.92
N HIS A 314 -9.21 8.02 -16.37
CA HIS A 314 -8.84 8.87 -15.24
C HIS A 314 -9.70 8.48 -14.03
N PRO A 315 -9.15 7.78 -13.03
CA PRO A 315 -9.93 7.32 -11.88
C PRO A 315 -10.37 8.50 -10.99
N TYR A 316 -11.57 8.42 -10.40
CA TYR A 316 -12.10 9.48 -9.51
C TYR A 316 -11.40 9.54 -8.14
N ALA A 317 -10.77 8.44 -7.73
CA ALA A 317 -10.03 8.30 -6.48
C ALA A 317 -8.91 7.26 -6.69
N ASN A 318 -8.05 7.06 -5.69
CA ASN A 318 -7.02 6.01 -5.70
C ASN A 318 -7.61 4.59 -5.64
N HIS A 319 -8.38 4.19 -6.65
CA HIS A 319 -8.86 2.83 -6.85
C HIS A 319 -8.10 2.19 -8.00
N LYS A 320 -7.63 0.95 -7.80
CA LYS A 320 -7.10 0.14 -8.89
C LYS A 320 -8.15 0.01 -9.99
N GLY A 321 -7.73 0.23 -11.24
CA GLY A 321 -8.61 0.14 -12.40
C GLY A 321 -8.93 -1.31 -12.72
N ARG A 322 -10.19 -1.73 -12.55
CA ARG A 322 -10.69 -3.01 -13.08
C ARG A 322 -11.65 -2.71 -14.23
N TYR A 323 -11.53 -3.48 -15.29
CA TYR A 323 -12.44 -3.42 -16.44
C TYR A 323 -12.45 -4.74 -17.19
N SER A 324 -13.51 -4.99 -17.93
CA SER A 324 -13.58 -6.09 -18.88
C SER A 324 -13.65 -5.58 -20.31
N GLY A 325 -13.05 -6.33 -21.24
CA GLY A 325 -13.06 -6.06 -22.67
C GLY A 325 -13.78 -7.17 -23.42
N GLU A 326 -14.70 -6.80 -24.31
CA GLU A 326 -15.33 -7.71 -25.26
C GLU A 326 -14.48 -7.80 -26.52
N TYR A 327 -13.87 -8.95 -26.79
CA TYR A 327 -13.07 -9.20 -27.98
C TYR A 327 -13.94 -9.72 -29.12
N ALA A 328 -13.81 -9.14 -30.32
CA ALA A 328 -14.59 -9.49 -31.51
C ALA A 328 -13.71 -9.73 -32.76
N GLY A 329 -12.43 -10.04 -32.57
CA GLY A 329 -11.49 -10.31 -33.65
C GLY A 329 -10.73 -9.08 -34.20
N LEU A 330 -9.64 -9.34 -34.92
CA LEU A 330 -8.69 -8.36 -35.45
C LEU A 330 -9.25 -7.58 -36.67
N ALA A 331 -10.29 -6.78 -36.48
CA ALA A 331 -10.91 -6.00 -37.55
C ALA A 331 -10.88 -4.48 -37.26
N ASP A 332 -9.74 -3.86 -37.54
CA ASP A 332 -9.64 -2.40 -37.71
C ASP A 332 -9.72 -2.10 -39.22
N GLU A 333 -10.95 -2.03 -39.75
CA GLU A 333 -11.25 -2.05 -41.19
C GLU A 333 -11.34 -0.64 -41.83
N TRP A 334 -10.92 0.44 -41.15
CA TRP A 334 -11.20 1.79 -41.62
C TRP A 334 -10.00 2.75 -41.52
N LEU A 335 -9.66 3.37 -42.64
CA LEU A 335 -8.88 4.60 -42.73
C LEU A 335 -9.80 5.68 -43.32
N ILE A 336 -10.03 6.75 -42.57
CA ILE A 336 -10.79 7.89 -43.10
C ILE A 336 -9.85 8.64 -44.03
N ALA A 337 -10.24 8.88 -45.29
CA ALA A 337 -9.41 9.59 -46.28
C ALA A 337 -8.89 10.95 -45.76
N LYS A 338 -9.66 11.65 -44.92
CA LYS A 338 -9.25 12.91 -44.27
C LYS A 338 -8.13 12.76 -43.24
N ASP A 339 -7.90 11.56 -42.71
CA ASP A 339 -6.83 11.27 -41.75
C ASP A 339 -5.61 10.62 -42.41
N GLU A 340 -5.70 10.19 -43.68
CA GLU A 340 -4.62 9.55 -44.43
C GLU A 340 -3.36 10.40 -44.49
N ALA A 341 -3.50 11.70 -44.82
CA ALA A 341 -2.38 12.65 -44.84
C ALA A 341 -1.60 12.69 -43.51
N ARG A 342 -2.28 12.53 -42.36
CA ARG A 342 -1.64 12.48 -41.04
C ARG A 342 -0.80 11.22 -40.84
N TYR A 343 -1.27 10.10 -41.36
CA TYR A 343 -0.55 8.83 -41.28
C TYR A 343 0.58 8.71 -42.30
N LEU A 344 0.67 9.67 -43.23
CA LEU A 344 1.76 9.84 -44.19
C LEU A 344 2.74 10.96 -43.80
N GLU A 345 2.37 11.83 -42.86
CA GLU A 345 3.18 12.97 -42.41
C GLU A 345 4.59 12.53 -41.97
N LEU A 346 5.62 13.16 -42.53
CA LEU A 346 7.01 12.97 -42.15
C LEU A 346 7.56 14.31 -41.65
N ASP A 347 8.43 14.26 -40.65
CA ASP A 347 9.14 15.44 -40.19
C ASP A 347 10.02 16.01 -41.32
N SER A 348 9.98 17.34 -41.49
CA SER A 348 10.76 18.05 -42.51
C SER A 348 12.27 17.89 -42.36
N ASN A 349 12.75 17.49 -41.17
CA ASN A 349 14.15 17.26 -40.87
C ASN A 349 14.65 15.86 -41.29
N ILE A 350 13.80 15.00 -41.84
CA ILE A 350 14.25 13.70 -42.36
C ILE A 350 15.07 13.91 -43.63
N SER A 351 16.30 13.39 -43.63
CA SER A 351 17.25 13.60 -44.73
C SER A 351 16.77 12.94 -46.03
N SER A 352 17.08 13.57 -47.18
CA SER A 352 16.79 13.03 -48.51
C SER A 352 17.40 11.64 -48.71
N LYS A 353 18.57 11.39 -48.11
CA LYS A 353 19.22 10.07 -48.07
C LYS A 353 18.31 8.98 -47.50
N ILE A 354 17.54 9.24 -46.45
CA ILE A 354 16.61 8.28 -45.86
C ILE A 354 15.41 8.06 -46.78
N ILE A 355 14.91 9.11 -47.43
CA ILE A 355 13.81 9.02 -48.39
C ILE A 355 14.22 8.19 -49.61
N ASP A 356 15.41 8.45 -50.17
CA ASP A 356 15.93 7.69 -51.32
C ASP A 356 16.28 6.24 -50.94
N PHE A 357 16.74 6.02 -49.70
CA PHE A 357 16.90 4.68 -49.17
C PHE A 357 15.57 3.94 -49.05
N ALA A 358 14.49 4.61 -48.61
CA ALA A 358 13.17 4.03 -48.50
C ALA A 358 12.63 3.55 -49.86
N LYS A 359 12.83 4.32 -50.93
CA LYS A 359 12.37 4.00 -52.29
C LYS A 359 12.87 2.63 -52.79
N ARG A 360 14.00 2.14 -52.29
CA ARG A 360 14.57 0.81 -52.65
C ARG A 360 13.67 -0.36 -52.25
N PHE A 361 12.77 -0.13 -51.29
CA PHE A 361 11.84 -1.14 -50.80
C PHE A 361 10.45 -1.02 -51.42
N ASN A 362 10.19 0.06 -52.17
CA ASN A 362 8.86 0.39 -52.66
C ASN A 362 8.33 -0.67 -53.63
N THR A 363 7.07 -1.02 -53.45
CA THR A 363 6.29 -1.88 -54.34
C THR A 363 4.83 -1.44 -54.29
N ASP A 364 4.05 -1.80 -55.32
CA ASP A 364 2.61 -1.48 -55.37
C ASP A 364 1.78 -2.09 -54.24
N ASP A 365 2.32 -3.14 -53.58
CA ASP A 365 1.69 -3.79 -52.43
C ASP A 365 2.36 -3.31 -51.13
N PRO A 366 1.65 -2.54 -50.26
CA PRO A 366 2.17 -2.10 -48.98
C PRO A 366 2.70 -3.23 -48.09
N GLY A 367 2.11 -4.43 -48.21
CA GLY A 367 2.57 -5.62 -47.51
C GLY A 367 3.93 -6.09 -48.00
N LYS A 368 4.17 -6.11 -49.32
CA LYS A 368 5.49 -6.45 -49.88
C LYS A 368 6.53 -5.39 -49.56
N THR A 369 6.17 -4.11 -49.61
CA THR A 369 7.04 -3.01 -49.17
C THR A 369 7.50 -3.21 -47.72
N TYR A 370 6.57 -3.57 -46.83
CA TYR A 370 6.90 -3.90 -45.44
C TYR A 370 7.81 -5.14 -45.32
N GLN A 371 7.54 -6.22 -46.06
CA GLN A 371 8.39 -7.42 -46.05
C GLN A 371 9.81 -7.14 -46.55
N ASN A 372 9.98 -6.27 -47.55
CA ASN A 372 11.30 -5.86 -48.04
C ASN A 372 12.09 -5.12 -46.95
N ILE A 373 11.44 -4.24 -46.20
CA ILE A 373 12.03 -3.56 -45.03
C ILE A 373 12.44 -4.57 -43.96
N LEU A 374 11.58 -5.55 -43.64
CA LEU A 374 11.90 -6.62 -42.70
C LEU A 374 13.11 -7.47 -43.15
N ASN A 375 13.14 -7.83 -44.43
CA ASN A 375 14.26 -8.58 -45.00
C ASN A 375 15.56 -7.79 -44.88
N HIS A 376 15.53 -6.46 -45.06
CA HIS A 376 16.71 -5.62 -44.85
C HIS A 376 17.20 -5.66 -43.39
N PHE A 377 16.31 -5.52 -42.39
CA PHE A 377 16.70 -5.62 -40.98
C PHE A 377 17.28 -6.99 -40.65
N ARG A 378 16.76 -8.06 -41.25
CA ARG A 378 17.25 -9.43 -41.05
C ARG A 378 18.66 -9.63 -41.61
N THR A 379 18.93 -9.13 -42.82
CA THR A 379 20.19 -9.42 -43.55
C THR A 379 21.31 -8.42 -43.25
N SER A 380 20.99 -7.21 -42.83
CA SER A 380 21.95 -6.10 -42.75
C SER A 380 22.68 -5.98 -41.41
N LYS A 381 22.75 -7.08 -40.65
CA LYS A 381 23.43 -7.20 -39.34
C LYS A 381 22.89 -6.28 -38.24
N PHE A 382 21.59 -6.01 -38.22
CA PHE A 382 20.98 -5.31 -37.09
C PHE A 382 21.01 -6.17 -35.82
N SER A 383 21.14 -5.52 -34.65
CA SER A 383 21.20 -6.18 -33.35
C SER A 383 20.27 -5.53 -32.33
N TYR A 384 19.63 -6.35 -31.50
CA TYR A 384 18.68 -5.92 -30.50
C TYR A 384 19.33 -5.80 -29.11
N THR A 385 19.31 -4.60 -28.51
CA THR A 385 19.97 -4.30 -27.23
C THR A 385 19.21 -3.26 -26.40
N LEU A 386 19.27 -3.39 -25.08
CA LEU A 386 18.72 -2.42 -24.11
C LEU A 386 19.60 -1.17 -23.93
N LYS A 387 20.84 -1.21 -24.40
CA LYS A 387 21.81 -0.10 -24.29
C LYS A 387 22.37 0.27 -25.67
N PRO A 388 21.54 0.82 -26.57
CA PRO A 388 21.98 1.16 -27.92
C PRO A 388 22.85 2.44 -27.98
N GLY A 389 22.92 3.22 -26.90
CA GLY A 389 23.51 4.56 -26.91
C GLY A 389 22.53 5.60 -27.47
N GLU A 390 22.87 6.88 -27.34
CA GLU A 390 22.13 7.95 -28.01
C GLU A 390 22.40 7.91 -29.51
N GLN A 391 21.35 7.92 -30.33
CA GLN A 391 21.46 7.86 -31.78
C GLN A 391 20.20 8.45 -32.44
N ASN A 392 20.38 9.00 -33.64
CA ASN A 392 19.28 9.42 -34.50
C ASN A 392 18.93 8.32 -35.52
N LEU A 393 17.93 8.57 -36.38
CA LEU A 393 17.46 7.61 -37.37
C LEU A 393 18.56 7.22 -38.39
N GLU A 394 19.38 8.19 -38.82
CA GLU A 394 20.41 7.97 -39.82
C GLU A 394 21.53 7.06 -39.28
N THR A 395 22.05 7.40 -38.09
CA THR A 395 23.04 6.60 -37.37
C THR A 395 22.50 5.20 -37.10
N PHE A 396 21.23 5.06 -36.71
CA PHE A 396 20.61 3.75 -36.50
C PHE A 396 20.56 2.91 -37.79
N LEU A 397 20.13 3.48 -38.92
CA LEU A 397 19.95 2.76 -40.18
C LEU A 397 21.28 2.36 -40.84
N PHE A 398 22.28 3.25 -40.81
CA PHE A 398 23.48 3.08 -41.65
C PHE A 398 24.75 2.75 -40.85
N GLU A 399 24.86 3.18 -39.59
CA GLU A 399 26.10 3.08 -38.81
C GLU A 399 25.97 2.07 -37.66
N ASN A 400 25.26 2.43 -36.59
CA ASN A 400 25.19 1.67 -35.34
C ASN A 400 24.46 0.34 -35.51
N LYS A 401 23.32 0.35 -36.20
CA LYS A 401 22.44 -0.82 -36.44
C LYS A 401 22.09 -1.61 -35.17
N LYS A 402 22.16 -0.96 -34.01
CA LYS A 402 21.86 -1.51 -32.70
C LYS A 402 20.68 -0.73 -32.13
N GLY A 403 19.63 -1.40 -31.68
CA GLY A 403 18.44 -0.70 -31.18
C GLY A 403 17.57 -1.55 -30.29
N PHE A 404 16.52 -0.93 -29.76
CA PHE A 404 15.44 -1.61 -29.04
C PHE A 404 14.14 -1.54 -29.85
N CYS A 405 13.03 -2.13 -29.37
CA CYS A 405 11.78 -2.26 -30.16
C CYS A 405 11.28 -0.93 -30.74
N GLU A 406 11.40 0.17 -29.99
CA GLU A 406 11.03 1.52 -30.42
C GLU A 406 11.84 2.02 -31.63
N HIS A 407 13.13 1.67 -31.72
CA HIS A 407 14.01 2.08 -32.82
C HIS A 407 13.60 1.38 -34.11
N PHE A 408 13.40 0.06 -34.03
CA PHE A 408 12.97 -0.77 -35.14
C PHE A 408 11.57 -0.39 -35.64
N ALA A 409 10.62 -0.20 -34.72
CA ALA A 409 9.26 0.21 -35.06
C ALA A 409 9.24 1.61 -35.70
N SER A 410 9.96 2.57 -35.11
CA SER A 410 10.07 3.95 -35.60
C SER A 410 10.68 3.99 -37.01
N ALA A 411 11.83 3.34 -37.21
CA ALA A 411 12.50 3.29 -38.50
C ALA A 411 11.63 2.64 -39.59
N ALA A 412 11.01 1.49 -39.30
CA ALA A 412 10.12 0.82 -40.24
C ALA A 412 8.91 1.69 -40.61
N ALA A 413 8.29 2.36 -39.63
CA ALA A 413 7.15 3.23 -39.87
C ALA A 413 7.51 4.44 -40.74
N ILE A 414 8.70 5.03 -40.54
CA ILE A 414 9.21 6.15 -41.35
C ILE A 414 9.50 5.71 -42.79
N LEU A 415 10.18 4.56 -42.96
CA LEU A 415 10.44 4.00 -44.30
C LEU A 415 9.14 3.67 -45.06
N LEU A 416 8.09 3.24 -44.35
CA LEU A 416 6.77 3.03 -44.95
C LEU A 416 6.12 4.35 -45.38
N ARG A 417 6.12 5.38 -44.51
CA ARG A 417 5.56 6.70 -44.85
C ARG A 417 6.29 7.33 -46.03
N ALA A 418 7.61 7.18 -46.11
CA ALA A 418 8.41 7.67 -47.23
C ALA A 418 8.06 6.99 -48.57
N ASN A 419 7.45 5.81 -48.52
CA ASN A 419 6.92 5.08 -49.68
C ASN A 419 5.41 5.25 -49.85
N GLY A 420 4.79 6.26 -49.23
CA GLY A 420 3.36 6.51 -49.37
C GLY A 420 2.46 5.48 -48.67
N VAL A 421 3.00 4.67 -47.76
CA VAL A 421 2.20 3.71 -46.97
C VAL A 421 1.81 4.34 -45.64
N PRO A 422 0.49 4.57 -45.38
CA PRO A 422 0.04 5.12 -44.10
C PRO A 422 0.44 4.21 -42.94
N SER A 423 1.15 4.76 -41.96
CA SER A 423 1.64 4.00 -40.81
C SER A 423 1.45 4.74 -39.49
N ARG A 424 1.48 4.03 -38.37
CA ARG A 424 1.40 4.59 -37.01
C ARG A 424 2.14 3.72 -36.01
N ILE A 425 2.63 4.31 -34.93
CA ILE A 425 3.29 3.59 -33.85
C ILE A 425 2.27 3.23 -32.77
N ILE A 426 2.42 2.02 -32.24
CA ILE A 426 1.66 1.53 -31.09
C ILE A 426 2.64 1.28 -29.95
N ILE A 427 2.29 1.81 -28.77
CA ILE A 427 3.01 1.55 -27.53
C ILE A 427 2.11 0.75 -26.59
N GLY A 428 2.67 -0.23 -25.91
CA GLY A 428 1.94 -1.07 -24.96
C GLY A 428 2.79 -2.19 -24.40
N PHE A 429 2.21 -3.39 -24.30
CA PHE A 429 2.91 -4.58 -23.80
C PHE A 429 2.78 -5.74 -24.77
N HIS A 430 3.79 -6.61 -24.81
CA HIS A 430 3.79 -7.84 -25.58
C HIS A 430 4.05 -9.05 -24.66
N GLY A 431 3.13 -10.01 -24.67
CA GLY A 431 3.20 -11.24 -23.91
C GLY A 431 2.60 -11.11 -22.50
N GLY A 432 3.40 -11.48 -21.50
CA GLY A 432 3.01 -11.63 -20.10
C GLY A 432 3.23 -13.06 -19.60
N LEU A 433 3.56 -13.19 -18.32
CA LEU A 433 3.78 -14.49 -17.68
C LEU A 433 2.43 -15.13 -17.32
N TYR A 434 2.11 -16.27 -17.95
CA TYR A 434 0.90 -17.02 -17.58
C TYR A 434 1.09 -17.70 -16.22
N ASN A 435 0.19 -17.41 -15.28
CA ASN A 435 0.07 -18.10 -14.00
C ASN A 435 -1.03 -19.19 -14.13
N PRO A 436 -0.66 -20.48 -14.25
CA PRO A 436 -1.63 -21.56 -14.42
C PRO A 436 -2.48 -21.79 -13.16
N SER A 437 -1.95 -21.51 -11.97
CA SER A 437 -2.68 -21.66 -10.71
C SER A 437 -3.79 -20.62 -10.53
N GLY A 438 -3.59 -19.43 -11.09
CA GLY A 438 -4.55 -18.32 -11.03
C GLY A 438 -5.41 -18.13 -12.29
N GLY A 439 -5.01 -18.75 -13.41
CA GLY A 439 -5.68 -18.60 -14.72
C GLY A 439 -5.62 -17.18 -15.26
N TYR A 440 -4.49 -16.48 -15.10
CA TYR A 440 -4.29 -15.11 -15.61
C TYR A 440 -2.87 -14.90 -16.15
N PHE A 441 -2.73 -13.91 -17.02
CA PHE A 441 -1.45 -13.37 -17.46
C PHE A 441 -1.03 -12.22 -16.55
N GLN A 442 0.18 -12.30 -16.00
CA GLN A 442 0.83 -11.21 -15.28
C GLN A 442 1.69 -10.42 -16.27
N VAL A 443 1.36 -9.15 -16.49
CA VAL A 443 2.10 -8.26 -17.39
C VAL A 443 2.93 -7.29 -16.56
N ARG A 444 4.24 -7.26 -16.78
CA ARG A 444 5.22 -6.47 -16.02
C ARG A 444 5.86 -5.38 -16.89
N GLY A 445 6.58 -4.44 -16.27
CA GLY A 445 7.33 -3.40 -16.99
C GLY A 445 8.27 -3.97 -18.05
N GLN A 446 8.95 -5.08 -17.75
CA GLN A 446 9.78 -5.85 -18.71
C GLN A 446 9.04 -6.28 -20.00
N ASP A 447 7.72 -6.41 -19.97
CA ASP A 447 6.92 -6.78 -21.14
C ASP A 447 6.58 -5.59 -22.04
N ALA A 448 6.95 -4.36 -21.64
CA ALA A 448 6.73 -3.15 -22.41
C ALA A 448 7.33 -3.30 -23.81
N HIS A 449 6.58 -2.83 -24.81
CA HIS A 449 6.89 -3.06 -26.20
C HIS A 449 6.32 -1.96 -27.10
N ALA A 450 7.02 -1.69 -28.19
CA ALA A 450 6.57 -0.78 -29.23
C ALA A 450 6.61 -1.48 -30.59
N TRP A 451 5.57 -1.30 -31.37
CA TRP A 451 5.44 -1.86 -32.72
C TRP A 451 4.73 -0.86 -33.62
N LEU A 452 4.49 -1.21 -34.88
CA LEU A 452 3.78 -0.35 -35.82
C LEU A 452 2.51 -1.01 -36.37
N GLU A 453 1.63 -0.18 -36.89
CA GLU A 453 0.57 -0.61 -37.79
C GLU A 453 0.67 0.13 -39.09
N TYR A 454 0.41 -0.56 -40.20
CA TYR A 454 0.40 0.02 -41.53
C TYR A 454 -0.91 -0.31 -42.23
N TRP A 455 -1.35 0.58 -43.09
CA TRP A 455 -2.55 0.40 -43.90
C TRP A 455 -2.20 -0.40 -45.15
N ASN A 456 -2.86 -1.54 -45.36
CA ASN A 456 -2.63 -2.38 -46.54
C ASN A 456 -3.64 -2.11 -47.69
N GLY A 457 -4.34 -0.99 -47.65
CA GLY A 457 -5.43 -0.65 -48.58
C GLY A 457 -6.83 -1.01 -48.07
N SER A 458 -6.97 -1.99 -47.18
CA SER A 458 -8.27 -2.44 -46.65
C SER A 458 -8.38 -2.49 -45.13
N SER A 459 -7.26 -2.70 -44.43
CA SER A 459 -7.24 -2.83 -42.97
C SER A 459 -5.90 -2.43 -42.40
N TRP A 460 -5.89 -2.02 -41.12
CA TRP A 460 -4.65 -1.83 -40.40
C TRP A 460 -4.01 -3.18 -40.08
N LYS A 461 -2.83 -3.46 -40.64
CA LYS A 461 -2.02 -4.64 -40.33
C LYS A 461 -0.99 -4.31 -39.26
N ARG A 462 -0.80 -5.23 -38.32
CA ARG A 462 0.27 -5.14 -37.31
C ARG A 462 1.60 -5.47 -37.98
N GLY A 463 2.58 -4.60 -37.81
CA GLY A 463 3.97 -4.85 -38.16
C GLY A 463 4.85 -4.80 -36.91
N ASP A 464 5.63 -5.84 -36.67
CA ASP A 464 6.65 -5.85 -35.62
C ASP A 464 8.02 -6.25 -36.20
N PRO A 465 8.89 -5.28 -36.49
CA PRO A 465 10.22 -5.56 -37.01
C PRO A 465 11.14 -6.23 -35.97
N THR A 466 10.77 -6.23 -34.68
CA THR A 466 11.50 -6.99 -33.66
C THR A 466 11.47 -8.48 -33.96
N ASN A 467 10.41 -8.99 -34.63
CA ASN A 467 10.26 -10.41 -34.96
C ASN A 467 11.40 -10.97 -35.80
N VAL A 468 12.08 -10.14 -36.59
CA VAL A 468 13.16 -10.60 -37.49
C VAL A 468 14.56 -10.38 -36.92
N VAL A 469 14.70 -9.54 -35.90
CA VAL A 469 15.98 -9.22 -35.26
C VAL A 469 16.16 -9.93 -33.91
N ALA A 470 15.06 -10.12 -33.17
CA ALA A 470 15.01 -10.83 -31.89
C ALA A 470 13.75 -11.71 -31.81
N PRO A 471 13.61 -12.75 -32.66
CA PRO A 471 12.44 -13.63 -32.68
C PRO A 471 12.15 -14.26 -31.31
N GLU A 472 13.18 -14.51 -30.49
CA GLU A 472 13.04 -15.05 -29.15
C GLU A 472 12.28 -14.12 -28.18
N ARG A 473 12.41 -12.80 -28.31
CA ARG A 473 11.66 -11.81 -27.49
C ARG A 473 10.15 -11.91 -27.74
N ILE A 474 9.78 -12.34 -28.94
CA ILE A 474 8.40 -12.41 -29.41
C ILE A 474 7.82 -13.81 -29.18
N ASN A 475 8.62 -14.86 -29.37
CA ASN A 475 8.18 -16.23 -29.16
C ASN A 475 8.18 -16.65 -27.68
N PHE A 476 9.09 -16.11 -26.87
CA PHE A 476 9.29 -16.54 -25.47
C PHE A 476 9.14 -15.42 -24.44
N GLY A 477 8.94 -14.17 -24.87
CA GLY A 477 8.74 -13.02 -23.99
C GLY A 477 10.03 -12.38 -23.47
N SER A 478 9.87 -11.43 -22.56
CA SER A 478 10.95 -10.62 -21.98
C SER A 478 11.89 -11.44 -21.08
N GLU A 479 11.34 -12.30 -20.20
CA GLU A 479 12.14 -13.22 -19.36
C GLU A 479 13.04 -14.12 -20.20
N GLY A 480 12.50 -14.71 -21.29
CA GLY A 480 13.26 -15.60 -22.18
C GLY A 480 14.43 -14.89 -22.86
N PHE A 481 14.26 -13.61 -23.22
CA PHE A 481 15.30 -12.78 -23.82
C PHE A 481 16.38 -12.36 -22.82
N LEU A 482 16.01 -11.89 -21.62
CA LEU A 482 16.97 -11.44 -20.59
C LEU A 482 17.86 -12.58 -20.08
N LEU A 483 17.34 -13.80 -20.04
CA LEU A 483 18.07 -14.99 -19.62
C LEU A 483 19.09 -15.47 -20.67
N ARG A 484 19.03 -14.98 -21.90
CA ARG A 484 19.93 -15.37 -23.01
C ARG A 484 21.40 -15.10 -22.72
N SER A 485 21.70 -14.01 -22.02
CA SER A 485 23.07 -13.63 -21.64
C SER A 485 23.71 -14.57 -20.61
N GLN A 486 22.91 -15.47 -20.01
CA GLN A 486 23.33 -16.39 -18.95
C GLN A 486 23.33 -17.85 -19.39
N ILE A 487 23.06 -18.14 -20.66
CA ILE A 487 23.03 -19.50 -21.19
C ILE A 487 24.46 -19.99 -21.42
N PRO A 488 24.87 -21.14 -20.84
CA PRO A 488 26.13 -21.79 -21.16
C PRO A 488 26.24 -22.14 -22.65
N ALA A 489 27.41 -21.94 -23.25
CA ALA A 489 27.65 -22.26 -24.66
C ALA A 489 27.30 -23.73 -24.96
N GLY A 490 26.49 -23.97 -26.01
CA GLY A 490 26.05 -25.30 -26.44
C GLY A 490 24.69 -25.77 -25.90
N MET A 491 24.04 -25.01 -25.02
CA MET A 491 22.72 -25.38 -24.46
C MET A 491 21.58 -24.61 -25.15
N GLN A 492 20.49 -25.30 -25.53
CA GLN A 492 19.31 -24.63 -26.07
C GLN A 492 18.55 -23.89 -24.95
N LEU A 493 18.00 -22.70 -25.25
CA LEU A 493 17.24 -21.88 -24.28
C LEU A 493 16.06 -22.64 -23.67
N LYS A 494 15.42 -23.54 -24.42
CA LYS A 494 14.33 -24.40 -23.95
C LYS A 494 14.79 -25.35 -22.84
N ASP A 495 15.96 -25.95 -23.02
CA ASP A 495 16.56 -26.88 -22.06
C ASP A 495 17.12 -26.13 -20.86
N PHE A 496 17.78 -24.99 -21.07
CA PHE A 496 18.23 -24.10 -19.99
C PHE A 496 17.06 -23.59 -19.12
N MET A 497 15.94 -23.20 -19.73
CA MET A 497 14.71 -22.84 -19.00
C MET A 497 14.07 -24.03 -18.28
N GLY A 498 14.17 -25.25 -18.83
CA GLY A 498 13.72 -26.49 -18.21
C GLY A 498 14.56 -26.91 -17.01
N ILE A 499 15.89 -26.74 -17.09
CA ILE A 499 16.87 -27.15 -16.07
C ILE A 499 16.91 -26.16 -14.89
N ARG A 500 16.71 -24.86 -15.12
CA ARG A 500 16.85 -23.82 -14.08
C ARG A 500 15.59 -23.56 -13.23
N LYS A 501 14.47 -24.26 -13.48
CA LYS A 501 13.20 -24.07 -12.74
C LYS A 501 12.65 -25.42 -12.26
N ASN A 502 13.04 -25.85 -11.06
CA ASN A 502 12.38 -26.96 -10.34
C ASN A 502 10.85 -26.81 -10.46
N ALA A 503 10.18 -27.79 -11.11
CA ALA A 503 8.75 -27.71 -11.39
C ALA A 503 7.92 -27.50 -10.12
N PHE A 504 8.38 -28.05 -8.99
CA PHE A 504 7.80 -27.85 -7.67
C PHE A 504 7.90 -26.39 -7.18
N LEU A 505 9.10 -25.80 -7.17
CA LEU A 505 9.30 -24.41 -6.72
C LEU A 505 8.51 -23.41 -7.57
N ARG A 506 8.43 -23.66 -8.89
CA ARG A 506 7.64 -22.82 -9.80
C ARG A 506 6.14 -22.93 -9.52
N ARG A 507 5.62 -24.14 -9.29
CA ARG A 507 4.23 -24.35 -8.85
C ARG A 507 3.96 -23.66 -7.52
N ALA A 508 4.86 -23.78 -6.56
CA ALA A 508 4.76 -23.12 -5.25
C ALA A 508 4.74 -21.59 -5.39
N PHE A 509 5.62 -21.01 -6.22
CA PHE A 509 5.63 -19.58 -6.51
C PHE A 509 4.31 -19.11 -7.15
N PHE A 510 3.81 -19.82 -8.16
CA PHE A 510 2.54 -19.47 -8.81
C PHE A 510 1.33 -19.62 -7.88
N LEU A 511 1.33 -20.63 -7.01
CA LEU A 511 0.33 -20.80 -5.96
C LEU A 511 0.40 -19.65 -4.94
N ALA A 512 1.60 -19.28 -4.49
CA ALA A 512 1.81 -18.17 -3.58
C ALA A 512 1.38 -16.82 -4.18
N ASP A 513 1.76 -16.53 -5.43
CA ASP A 513 1.31 -15.33 -6.16
C ASP A 513 -0.21 -15.33 -6.36
N SER A 514 -0.80 -16.47 -6.71
CA SER A 514 -2.25 -16.59 -6.85
C SER A 514 -2.97 -16.37 -5.52
N LEU A 515 -2.48 -16.96 -4.42
CA LEU A 515 -3.02 -16.75 -3.08
C LEU A 515 -2.89 -15.28 -2.66
N TYR A 516 -1.69 -14.70 -2.81
CA TYR A 516 -1.43 -13.30 -2.54
C TYR A 516 -2.36 -12.39 -3.34
N ASN A 517 -2.56 -12.65 -4.63
CA ASN A 517 -3.46 -11.89 -5.47
C ASN A 517 -4.94 -12.07 -5.06
N GLN A 518 -5.38 -13.28 -4.74
CA GLN A 518 -6.75 -13.51 -4.24
C GLN A 518 -7.00 -12.80 -2.90
N LEU A 519 -6.03 -12.85 -1.99
CA LEU A 519 -6.09 -12.16 -0.71
C LEU A 519 -6.10 -10.63 -0.92
N ASN A 520 -5.25 -10.11 -1.82
CA ASN A 520 -5.26 -8.69 -2.16
C ASN A 520 -6.63 -8.26 -2.71
N GLN A 521 -7.17 -8.99 -3.67
CA GLN A 521 -8.48 -8.69 -4.28
C GLN A 521 -9.62 -8.74 -3.27
N LYS A 522 -9.58 -9.69 -2.33
CA LYS A 522 -10.65 -9.88 -1.33
C LYS A 522 -10.53 -8.96 -0.12
N PHE A 523 -9.32 -8.65 0.35
CA PHE A 523 -9.09 -7.93 1.61
C PHE A 523 -8.63 -6.49 1.40
N LEU A 524 -7.58 -6.27 0.60
CA LEU A 524 -7.03 -4.93 0.35
C LEU A 524 -7.88 -4.13 -0.65
N GLU A 525 -8.46 -4.80 -1.63
CA GLU A 525 -9.32 -4.21 -2.65
C GLU A 525 -10.82 -4.34 -2.32
N TYR A 526 -11.14 -4.63 -1.05
CA TYR A 526 -12.52 -4.63 -0.57
C TYR A 526 -13.09 -3.20 -0.58
N ASP A 527 -13.69 -2.83 -1.71
CA ASP A 527 -14.21 -1.51 -1.98
C ASP A 527 -15.73 -1.41 -1.75
N SER A 528 -16.27 -0.22 -2.02
CA SER A 528 -17.71 0.01 -1.90
C SER A 528 -18.53 -0.86 -2.86
N ARG A 529 -17.96 -1.37 -3.96
CA ARG A 529 -18.64 -2.25 -4.92
C ARG A 529 -18.70 -3.67 -4.36
N ALA A 530 -17.58 -4.23 -3.89
CA ALA A 530 -17.53 -5.52 -3.21
C ALA A 530 -18.46 -5.56 -1.99
N GLN A 531 -18.49 -4.49 -1.18
CA GLN A 531 -19.44 -4.35 -0.07
C GLN A 531 -20.90 -4.36 -0.57
N ARG A 532 -21.23 -3.65 -1.66
CA ARG A 532 -22.58 -3.68 -2.26
C ARG A 532 -22.94 -5.05 -2.83
N GLU A 533 -22.00 -5.78 -3.41
CA GLU A 533 -22.18 -7.14 -3.93
C GLU A 533 -22.56 -8.11 -2.80
N LEU A 534 -21.91 -8.03 -1.64
CA LEU A 534 -22.26 -8.85 -0.47
C LEU A 534 -23.69 -8.58 0.02
N PHE A 535 -24.14 -7.33 -0.01
CA PHE A 535 -25.49 -6.94 0.40
C PHE A 535 -26.54 -7.01 -0.72
N LYS A 536 -26.20 -7.53 -1.91
CA LYS A 536 -27.16 -7.72 -3.02
C LYS A 536 -28.32 -8.65 -2.69
N LEU A 537 -28.22 -9.47 -1.64
CA LEU A 537 -29.29 -10.35 -1.18
C LEU A 537 -30.53 -9.61 -0.64
N SER A 538 -30.50 -8.28 -0.48
CA SER A 538 -31.67 -7.52 0.00
C SER A 538 -31.98 -6.29 -0.88
N ASN A 539 -33.26 -5.91 -0.96
CA ASN A 539 -33.76 -4.70 -1.65
C ASN A 539 -33.27 -3.37 -1.02
N LEU A 540 -32.35 -3.41 -0.05
CA LEU A 540 -31.85 -2.26 0.71
C LEU A 540 -30.81 -1.40 -0.05
N ARG A 541 -30.75 -1.51 -1.39
CA ARG A 541 -29.78 -0.81 -2.26
C ARG A 541 -29.69 0.70 -2.02
N ARG A 542 -30.81 1.36 -1.68
CA ARG A 542 -30.89 2.82 -1.52
C ARG A 542 -30.41 3.31 -0.15
N TYR A 543 -30.57 2.52 0.91
CA TYR A 543 -30.29 2.92 2.29
C TYR A 543 -29.12 2.17 2.95
N SER A 544 -28.44 1.30 2.21
CA SER A 544 -27.40 0.41 2.74
C SER A 544 -26.33 1.16 3.55
N ARG A 545 -25.90 2.35 3.13
CA ARG A 545 -24.89 3.14 3.87
C ARG A 545 -25.39 3.65 5.23
N VAL A 546 -26.64 4.12 5.31
CA VAL A 546 -27.23 4.64 6.56
C VAL A 546 -27.46 3.49 7.52
N ILE A 547 -28.02 2.38 7.03
CA ILE A 547 -28.24 1.16 7.82
C ILE A 547 -26.92 0.62 8.38
N LEU A 548 -25.86 0.55 7.56
CA LEU A 548 -24.53 0.11 7.99
C LEU A 548 -23.92 1.03 9.05
N LEU A 549 -24.06 2.35 8.91
CA LEU A 549 -23.64 3.32 9.92
C LEU A 549 -24.41 3.13 11.23
N SER A 550 -25.74 2.95 11.17
CA SER A 550 -26.57 2.70 12.35
C SER A 550 -26.21 1.39 13.05
N ILE A 551 -25.97 0.31 12.30
CA ILE A 551 -25.51 -0.98 12.83
C ILE A 551 -24.14 -0.83 13.50
N CYS A 552 -23.19 -0.14 12.84
CA CYS A 552 -21.86 0.10 13.39
C CYS A 552 -21.94 0.90 14.70
N LEU A 553 -22.75 1.97 14.73
CA LEU A 553 -22.95 2.80 15.92
C LEU A 553 -23.61 1.99 17.05
N LEU A 554 -24.65 1.23 16.75
CA LEU A 554 -25.33 0.38 17.74
C LEU A 554 -24.38 -0.66 18.32
N THR A 555 -23.55 -1.29 17.49
CA THR A 555 -22.59 -2.30 17.95
C THR A 555 -21.52 -1.69 18.86
N LEU A 556 -21.04 -0.48 18.54
CA LEU A 556 -20.13 0.28 19.41
C LEU A 556 -20.81 0.66 20.73
N LEU A 557 -22.06 1.12 20.69
CA LEU A 557 -22.82 1.46 21.90
C LEU A 557 -23.05 0.24 22.80
N VAL A 558 -23.43 -0.90 22.23
CA VAL A 558 -23.61 -2.17 22.96
C VAL A 558 -22.28 -2.63 23.56
N PHE A 559 -21.19 -2.56 22.79
CA PHE A 559 -19.85 -2.89 23.28
C PHE A 559 -19.44 -1.99 24.44
N PHE A 560 -19.62 -0.67 24.32
CA PHE A 560 -19.35 0.29 25.40
C PHE A 560 -20.26 0.08 26.61
N TYR A 561 -21.53 -0.28 26.41
CA TYR A 561 -22.45 -0.57 27.50
C TYR A 561 -21.97 -1.78 28.31
N PHE A 562 -21.70 -2.92 27.66
CA PHE A 562 -21.19 -4.11 28.35
C PHE A 562 -19.80 -3.91 28.95
N TRP A 563 -18.94 -3.13 28.30
CA TRP A 563 -17.66 -2.72 28.88
C TRP A 563 -17.89 -1.87 30.14
N SER A 564 -18.79 -0.88 30.10
CA SER A 564 -19.09 -0.02 31.25
C SER A 564 -19.61 -0.81 32.46
N LEU A 565 -20.36 -1.88 32.22
CA LEU A 565 -20.82 -2.79 33.27
C LEU A 565 -19.66 -3.57 33.91
N LYS A 566 -18.64 -3.94 33.14
CA LYS A 566 -17.42 -4.59 33.65
C LYS A 566 -16.40 -3.62 34.26
N LEU A 567 -16.46 -2.33 33.91
CA LEU A 567 -15.64 -1.26 34.51
C LEU A 567 -16.06 -0.91 35.94
N LYS A 568 -17.25 -1.33 36.37
CA LYS A 568 -17.58 -1.44 37.80
C LYS A 568 -16.76 -2.59 38.39
N GLY A 569 -15.45 -2.37 38.54
CA GLY A 569 -14.51 -3.32 39.09
C GLY A 569 -14.87 -3.70 40.52
N ASP A 570 -14.34 -4.84 40.97
CA ASP A 570 -14.34 -5.23 42.38
C ASP A 570 -13.80 -4.05 43.21
N ILE A 571 -14.67 -3.46 44.01
CA ILE A 571 -14.28 -2.42 44.96
C ILE A 571 -13.22 -3.04 45.86
N ASP A 572 -12.03 -2.44 45.92
CA ASP A 572 -10.93 -2.86 46.81
C ASP A 572 -11.50 -3.20 48.20
N PRO A 573 -11.22 -4.39 48.77
CA PRO A 573 -11.70 -4.78 50.08
C PRO A 573 -11.50 -3.69 51.15
N VAL A 574 -10.40 -2.93 51.05
CA VAL A 574 -10.08 -1.80 51.94
C VAL A 574 -11.08 -0.65 51.75
N ASP A 575 -11.40 -0.27 50.52
CA ASP A 575 -12.37 0.80 50.21
C ASP A 575 -13.79 0.40 50.62
N LYS A 576 -14.14 -0.87 50.43
CA LYS A 576 -15.44 -1.42 50.87
C LYS A 576 -15.56 -1.41 52.40
N ALA A 577 -14.50 -1.77 53.11
CA ALA A 577 -14.45 -1.71 54.57
C ALA A 577 -14.47 -0.27 55.10
N TYR A 578 -13.74 0.65 54.43
CA TYR A 578 -13.76 2.07 54.76
C TYR A 578 -15.15 2.69 54.55
N ALA A 579 -15.84 2.38 53.45
CA ALA A 579 -17.21 2.83 53.21
C ALA A 579 -18.20 2.29 54.28
N LYS A 580 -18.02 1.04 54.74
CA LYS A 580 -18.80 0.50 55.86
C LYS A 580 -18.51 1.22 57.18
N PHE A 581 -17.25 1.56 57.43
CA PHE A 581 -16.86 2.36 58.61
C PHE A 581 -17.50 3.76 58.57
N LEU A 582 -17.47 4.44 57.42
CA LEU A 582 -18.13 5.75 57.27
C LEU A 582 -19.65 5.67 57.51
N LYS A 583 -20.32 4.62 57.02
CA LYS A 583 -21.75 4.40 57.33
C LYS A 583 -22.01 4.17 58.83
N LYS A 584 -21.06 3.57 59.56
CA LYS A 584 -21.17 3.42 61.02
C LYS A 584 -21.01 4.78 61.72
N LEU A 585 -20.06 5.62 61.28
CA LEU A 585 -19.90 6.99 61.78
C LEU A 585 -21.14 7.86 61.53
N GLU A 586 -21.73 7.75 60.34
CA GLU A 586 -22.98 8.44 59.99
C GLU A 586 -24.13 8.07 60.93
N LYS A 587 -24.28 6.78 61.25
CA LYS A 587 -25.27 6.30 62.25
C LYS A 587 -25.02 6.81 63.67
N ALA A 588 -23.78 7.18 63.99
CA ALA A 588 -23.40 7.74 65.27
C ALA A 588 -23.55 9.27 65.33
N GLY A 589 -23.95 9.92 64.23
CA GLY A 589 -24.16 11.37 64.13
C GLY A 589 -23.02 12.12 63.43
N ILE A 590 -21.98 11.43 62.94
CA ILE A 590 -20.83 12.06 62.27
C ILE A 590 -20.98 11.89 60.76
N LEU A 591 -21.49 12.93 60.09
CA LEU A 591 -21.55 12.99 58.63
C LEU A 591 -20.20 13.47 58.06
N ARG A 592 -19.66 12.76 57.08
CA ARG A 592 -18.44 13.16 56.36
C ARG A 592 -18.80 14.16 55.25
N GLY A 593 -18.07 15.26 55.16
CA GLY A 593 -18.21 16.22 54.06
C GLY A 593 -17.76 15.62 52.72
N ILE A 594 -18.38 16.06 51.60
CA ILE A 594 -18.15 15.51 50.25
C ILE A 594 -16.66 15.59 49.84
N SER A 595 -15.95 16.64 50.26
CA SER A 595 -14.52 16.87 50.01
C SER A 595 -13.62 16.61 51.22
N GLU A 596 -14.16 16.05 52.30
CA GLU A 596 -13.43 15.87 53.55
C GLU A 596 -12.50 14.64 53.47
N GLY A 597 -11.19 14.86 53.60
CA GLY A 597 -10.19 13.79 53.67
C GLY A 597 -10.20 13.07 55.02
N SER A 598 -9.60 11.88 55.10
CA SER A 598 -9.54 11.09 56.34
C SER A 598 -8.81 11.78 57.49
N LEU A 599 -7.81 12.63 57.20
CA LEU A 599 -7.11 13.44 58.21
C LEU A 599 -8.00 14.57 58.74
N SER A 600 -8.74 15.25 57.86
CA SER A 600 -9.68 16.30 58.25
C SER A 600 -10.82 15.75 59.08
N LEU A 601 -11.33 14.57 58.70
CA LEU A 601 -12.36 13.86 59.45
C LEU A 601 -11.89 13.51 60.87
N GLU A 602 -10.66 12.99 61.01
CA GLU A 602 -10.09 12.67 62.33
C GLU A 602 -9.98 13.89 63.24
N LYS A 603 -9.53 15.04 62.71
CA LYS A 603 -9.40 16.30 63.47
C LYS A 603 -10.74 16.84 63.96
N ARG A 604 -11.85 16.49 63.29
CA ARG A 604 -13.20 16.94 63.64
C ARG A 604 -13.89 16.02 64.66
N LEU A 605 -13.39 14.81 64.87
CA LEU A 605 -13.98 13.90 65.85
C LEU A 605 -13.82 14.50 67.26
N PRO A 606 -14.89 14.51 68.10
CA PRO A 606 -14.78 15.05 69.45
C PRO A 606 -13.82 14.22 70.30
N SER A 607 -12.82 14.85 70.93
CA SER A 607 -11.84 14.17 71.78
C SER A 607 -12.47 13.47 72.99
N SER A 608 -13.64 13.94 73.44
CA SER A 608 -14.45 13.38 74.53
C SER A 608 -15.33 12.20 74.10
N TRP A 609 -15.40 11.89 72.80
CA TRP A 609 -16.26 10.82 72.30
C TRP A 609 -15.67 9.44 72.64
N PRO A 610 -16.44 8.51 73.25
CA PRO A 610 -15.91 7.21 73.69
C PRO A 610 -15.25 6.38 72.58
N SER A 611 -15.72 6.51 71.35
CA SER A 611 -15.18 5.79 70.17
C SER A 611 -14.14 6.58 69.38
N PHE A 612 -13.62 7.69 69.93
CA PHE A 612 -12.62 8.55 69.28
C PHE A 612 -11.32 7.78 68.96
N ARG A 613 -10.74 7.09 69.95
CA ARG A 613 -9.45 6.39 69.78
C ARG A 613 -9.50 5.32 68.68
N ASP A 614 -10.54 4.49 68.69
CA ASP A 614 -10.73 3.44 67.68
C ASP A 614 -10.95 4.03 66.28
N SER A 615 -11.68 5.15 66.19
CA SER A 615 -11.94 5.83 64.91
C SER A 615 -10.68 6.48 64.34
N ALA A 616 -9.88 7.16 65.17
CA ALA A 616 -8.62 7.77 64.78
C ALA A 616 -7.62 6.71 64.28
N GLU A 617 -7.55 5.57 64.96
CA GLU A 617 -6.68 4.47 64.56
C GLU A 617 -7.11 3.84 63.22
N ILE A 618 -8.41 3.62 63.01
CA ILE A 618 -8.94 3.13 61.73
C ILE A 618 -8.64 4.11 60.59
N LEU A 619 -8.80 5.43 60.82
CA LEU A 619 -8.48 6.47 59.84
C LEU A 619 -6.98 6.52 59.53
N SER A 620 -6.13 6.34 60.54
CA SER A 620 -4.68 6.24 60.39
C SER A 620 -4.26 5.03 59.57
N LEU A 621 -4.78 3.84 59.91
CA LEU A 621 -4.53 2.61 59.16
C LEU A 621 -4.95 2.73 57.69
N TYR A 622 -6.12 3.33 57.43
CA TYR A 622 -6.57 3.59 56.06
C TYR A 622 -5.57 4.50 55.30
N ARG A 623 -5.07 5.56 55.94
CA ARG A 623 -4.06 6.44 55.32
C ARG A 623 -2.75 5.73 55.07
N GLU A 624 -2.28 4.93 56.02
CA GLU A 624 -1.04 4.18 55.86
C GLU A 624 -1.12 3.15 54.72
N ILE A 625 -2.28 2.52 54.55
CA ILE A 625 -2.52 1.56 53.45
C ILE A 625 -2.62 2.30 52.12
N LYS A 626 -3.43 3.37 52.01
CA LYS A 626 -3.71 4.04 50.73
C LYS A 626 -2.65 5.03 50.26
N TYR A 627 -1.94 5.69 51.19
CA TYR A 627 -1.00 6.76 50.85
C TYR A 627 0.46 6.45 51.20
N ALA A 628 0.71 5.45 52.07
CA ALA A 628 2.07 5.04 52.45
C ALA A 628 2.40 3.58 52.07
N GLU A 629 1.55 2.94 51.25
CA GLU A 629 1.74 1.60 50.67
C GLU A 629 2.05 0.48 51.71
N LYS A 630 1.59 0.61 52.96
CA LYS A 630 1.81 -0.39 54.03
C LYS A 630 0.79 -1.53 53.98
N GLU A 631 0.84 -2.36 52.94
CA GLU A 631 -0.14 -3.44 52.69
C GLU A 631 -0.21 -4.52 53.79
N HIS A 632 0.86 -4.76 54.56
CA HIS A 632 0.87 -5.71 55.68
C HIS A 632 -0.15 -5.38 56.79
N LYS A 633 -0.70 -4.16 56.80
CA LYS A 633 -1.69 -3.71 57.79
C LYS A 633 -3.15 -3.93 57.35
N ILE A 634 -3.39 -4.48 56.16
CA ILE A 634 -4.74 -4.67 55.60
C ILE A 634 -5.61 -5.56 56.51
N ASP A 635 -5.10 -6.70 56.98
CA ASP A 635 -5.88 -7.62 57.84
C ASP A 635 -6.25 -6.99 59.19
N LEU A 636 -5.33 -6.21 59.76
CA LEU A 636 -5.57 -5.44 60.97
C LEU A 636 -6.67 -4.38 60.75
N PHE A 637 -6.58 -3.64 59.64
CA PHE A 637 -7.60 -2.65 59.25
C PHE A 637 -8.98 -3.27 59.05
N LEU A 638 -9.06 -4.40 58.32
CA LEU A 638 -10.31 -5.12 58.07
C LEU A 638 -10.93 -5.65 59.38
N THR A 639 -10.10 -6.16 60.29
CA THR A 639 -10.55 -6.67 61.59
C THR A 639 -11.10 -5.54 62.47
N LYS A 640 -10.38 -4.42 62.57
CA LYS A 640 -10.80 -3.26 63.37
C LYS A 640 -12.06 -2.60 62.82
N THR A 641 -12.14 -2.35 61.51
CA THR A 641 -13.36 -1.81 60.88
C THR A 641 -14.58 -2.74 61.05
N ARG A 642 -14.38 -4.06 61.02
CA ARG A 642 -15.46 -5.03 61.25
C ARG A 642 -15.97 -4.97 62.69
N ARG A 643 -15.07 -4.96 63.68
CA ARG A 643 -15.41 -4.95 65.12
C ARG A 643 -15.85 -3.58 65.66
N PHE A 644 -15.54 -2.50 64.96
CA PHE A 644 -15.90 -1.14 65.37
C PHE A 644 -17.41 -0.97 65.57
N GLN A 645 -17.83 -0.57 66.77
CA GLN A 645 -19.20 -0.19 67.10
C GLN A 645 -19.16 1.21 67.72
N PRO A 646 -19.63 2.24 67.01
CA PRO A 646 -19.54 3.60 67.51
C PRO A 646 -20.58 3.86 68.61
N ALA A 647 -20.16 4.51 69.70
CA ALA A 647 -21.07 5.11 70.66
C ALA A 647 -21.87 6.24 69.98
N LYS A 648 -23.18 6.35 70.27
CA LYS A 648 -23.95 7.49 69.79
C LYS A 648 -23.39 8.77 70.38
N ILE A 649 -23.29 9.82 69.58
CA ILE A 649 -23.10 11.16 70.09
C ILE A 649 -24.47 11.61 70.60
N ASP A 650 -24.62 11.68 71.92
CA ASP A 650 -25.76 12.39 72.50
C ASP A 650 -25.66 13.85 72.06
N LYS A 651 -26.75 14.34 71.46
CA LYS A 651 -26.82 15.67 70.87
C LYS A 651 -26.74 16.76 71.92
#